data_AF-A0A1V5XZI5-F1
#
_entry.id   AF-A0A1V5XZI5-F1
#
_cell.length_a   1.000
_cell.length_b   1.000
_cell.length_c   1.000
_cell.angle_alpha   90.00
_cell.angle_beta   90.00
_cell.angle_gamma   90.00
#
_symmetry.space_group_name_H-M   'P 1'
#
loop_
_entity.id
_entity.type
_entity.pdbx_description
1 polymer ?
#
loop_
_entity_poly.entity_id
_entity_poly.type
_entity_poly.pdbx_seq_one_letter_code
_entity_poly.pdbx_strand_id
1 'polypeptide(L)'
;MIGPSLALAAALLVMFLSGCIDAPGDGVKVITVGASDTYGRVADFSGSGPLRDGRIKPDILAPGKNVISSAPMGYSGLDYINAFYAKESGTSLSTPVVAGVAALLLQGHPDATPAGIKAALVGGARKLNNTLGESYEPYLQGAGLVDAGSSYYIMEPEICAIIPDRWVVGRWAFEQDSRYPGVDVGADRDQKKIYAMTPGDDEWTARFLFVTNCQRNNLGFHASGKVADWITGLSLPSFVSANEQLVFGAAIAVPNETASGIYEGTIEILEGGQEIFSLPVSVEVPEMMEVHLGRQSANGTIERAQWDYYYLEVPEGTRNLTVLLSWSGSSNLDLMLLDPSGKYYADDKSSRRERLSLIDPISGRYIIAVHPRTISSIQNYALKIEESVIEIKPSSLNFGSLLPGESETRTLKLANGGLPLEDLAFVARMDNKFTSVYHGETARDEAWVGSVSVAANISRLSLKLVWIDKESDLDLDAIEPSGDLGGESHSSKGNSELLEINNPSPGQWKVSVEGYKVPRERIEPFDLYVTSYGQDAKPELKVEGPAKLASGAIGSISVTARAPPFSEGQERRGYIELVSNNYSIRVPIVYTVVGASIKGVEAAMFNDSNEDGLIDMMTVGVNVQAGVSGIYEVRGSLNDCSGRMISGVSNSSRIDGIGLICLNVDGKEIWLKAGCGPLRLGDLLLYNAQGDLVGRFNASQSIEKQPREFQPPAAYFNGSFQNLSQTRRGAVSMVAVGVGINAVKAGRYLISARLQEESGDEVGVFDRTMDLEVGNHSLMVEFNAKNFGRLDDGTRLFLRDLVIMQEDEVMDELEEAWSSGEMIFGG
;
A
#
# COMPACT_ATOMS: atom_id res chain seq x y z
N MET A 1 35.26 -4.17 -58.05
CA MET A 1 34.29 -3.40 -57.24
C MET A 1 33.15 -4.32 -56.82
N ILE A 2 33.31 -5.01 -55.69
CA ILE A 2 32.25 -5.55 -54.84
C ILE A 2 32.78 -5.29 -53.42
N GLY A 3 32.04 -4.51 -52.64
CA GLY A 3 32.51 -3.78 -51.46
C GLY A 3 32.53 -4.58 -50.15
N PRO A 4 33.11 -4.00 -49.08
CA PRO A 4 33.44 -4.68 -47.84
C PRO A 4 32.20 -4.75 -46.93
N SER A 5 31.50 -5.88 -46.93
CA SER A 5 30.37 -6.11 -46.01
C SER A 5 30.48 -7.39 -45.18
N LEU A 6 31.59 -8.12 -45.25
CA LEU A 6 31.85 -9.26 -44.36
C LEU A 6 32.91 -9.01 -43.27
N ALA A 7 33.61 -7.88 -43.29
CA ALA A 7 34.56 -7.52 -42.23
C ALA A 7 33.88 -6.85 -41.01
N LEU A 8 32.64 -6.39 -41.14
CA LEU A 8 31.94 -5.67 -40.06
C LEU A 8 31.21 -6.60 -39.08
N ALA A 9 30.91 -7.86 -39.44
CA ALA A 9 30.26 -8.81 -38.53
C ALA A 9 31.26 -9.47 -37.55
N ALA A 10 32.55 -9.57 -37.92
CA ALA A 10 33.59 -10.09 -37.03
C ALA A 10 34.25 -8.98 -36.18
N ALA A 11 34.22 -7.72 -36.63
CA ALA A 11 34.76 -6.58 -35.88
C ALA A 11 33.76 -5.92 -34.92
N LEU A 12 32.44 -6.17 -35.05
CA LEU A 12 31.44 -5.68 -34.08
C LEU A 12 31.28 -6.56 -32.84
N LEU A 13 31.96 -7.71 -32.74
CA LEU A 13 31.94 -8.55 -31.54
C LEU A 13 33.10 -8.28 -30.56
N VAL A 14 33.94 -7.29 -30.85
CA VAL A 14 35.13 -6.95 -30.03
C VAL A 14 34.96 -5.61 -29.28
N MET A 15 33.76 -5.03 -29.25
CA MET A 15 33.45 -3.88 -28.38
C MET A 15 32.76 -4.32 -27.08
N PHE A 16 33.58 -4.45 -26.03
CA PHE A 16 33.23 -4.27 -24.62
C PHE A 16 32.07 -5.09 -24.03
N LEU A 17 32.19 -6.42 -24.06
CA LEU A 17 31.73 -7.22 -22.92
C LEU A 17 32.96 -7.51 -22.06
N SER A 18 33.21 -6.67 -21.07
CA SER A 18 34.06 -7.05 -19.94
C SER A 18 33.48 -8.35 -19.36
N GLY A 19 34.32 -9.40 -19.38
CA GLY A 19 34.40 -10.55 -18.47
C GLY A 19 33.18 -11.41 -18.09
N CYS A 20 32.30 -11.81 -19.02
CA CYS A 20 31.38 -12.92 -18.76
C CYS A 20 31.87 -14.19 -19.47
N ILE A 21 32.03 -15.28 -18.72
CA ILE A 21 32.29 -16.60 -19.31
C ILE A 21 30.98 -17.13 -19.89
N ASP A 22 30.96 -17.31 -21.21
CA ASP A 22 29.80 -17.77 -21.97
C ASP A 22 30.13 -19.09 -22.71
N ALA A 23 29.15 -19.64 -23.43
CA ALA A 23 29.31 -20.85 -24.22
C ALA A 23 30.49 -20.74 -25.22
N PRO A 24 31.36 -21.77 -25.32
CA PRO A 24 31.28 -23.08 -24.65
C PRO A 24 31.99 -23.16 -23.29
N GLY A 25 32.56 -22.07 -22.79
CA GLY A 25 33.34 -22.01 -21.54
C GLY A 25 32.51 -22.20 -20.26
N ASP A 26 31.19 -22.13 -20.38
CA ASP A 26 30.20 -22.42 -19.32
C ASP A 26 29.94 -23.93 -19.13
N GLY A 27 30.44 -24.78 -20.03
CA GLY A 27 30.29 -26.24 -19.96
C GLY A 27 30.97 -26.86 -18.73
N VAL A 28 30.31 -27.83 -18.11
CA VAL A 28 30.84 -28.56 -16.93
C VAL A 28 32.10 -29.35 -17.30
N LYS A 29 32.02 -30.13 -18.40
CA LYS A 29 33.05 -31.08 -18.81
C LYS A 29 34.23 -30.46 -19.56
N VAL A 30 34.12 -29.21 -20.01
CA VAL A 30 35.23 -28.52 -20.67
C VAL A 30 36.23 -28.01 -19.64
N ILE A 31 37.47 -27.79 -20.11
CA ILE A 31 38.51 -27.09 -19.36
C ILE A 31 38.51 -25.64 -19.85
N THR A 32 37.97 -24.74 -19.04
CA THR A 32 37.85 -23.32 -19.34
C THR A 32 39.11 -22.61 -18.87
N VAL A 33 39.78 -21.89 -19.78
CA VAL A 33 41.10 -21.32 -19.54
C VAL A 33 41.02 -19.78 -19.54
N GLY A 34 41.38 -19.17 -18.42
CA GLY A 34 41.59 -17.73 -18.32
C GLY A 34 43.04 -17.34 -18.66
N ALA A 35 43.28 -16.03 -18.72
CA ALA A 35 44.58 -15.49 -19.11
C ALA A 35 45.34 -14.89 -17.93
N SER A 36 46.64 -15.15 -17.86
CA SER A 36 47.59 -14.42 -17.03
C SER A 36 48.52 -13.56 -17.87
N ASP A 37 49.15 -12.57 -17.23
CA ASP A 37 50.32 -11.89 -17.76
C ASP A 37 51.63 -12.62 -17.44
N THR A 38 52.74 -12.09 -17.95
CA THR A 38 54.09 -12.63 -17.76
C THR A 38 54.63 -12.46 -16.35
N TYR A 39 53.96 -11.68 -15.49
CA TYR A 39 54.32 -11.49 -14.09
C TYR A 39 53.56 -12.43 -13.16
N GLY A 40 52.72 -13.32 -13.70
CA GLY A 40 51.89 -14.21 -12.91
C GLY A 40 50.73 -13.48 -12.24
N ARG A 41 50.13 -12.51 -12.93
CA ARG A 41 48.89 -11.85 -12.51
C ARG A 41 47.76 -12.20 -13.47
N VAL A 42 46.52 -12.18 -13.01
CA VAL A 42 45.36 -12.34 -13.91
C VAL A 42 45.34 -11.19 -14.90
N ALA A 43 45.18 -11.49 -16.19
CA ALA A 43 45.09 -10.48 -17.22
C ALA A 43 43.79 -9.69 -17.05
N ASP A 44 43.87 -8.37 -17.21
CA ASP A 44 42.78 -7.40 -17.14
C ASP A 44 41.58 -7.73 -18.05
N PHE A 45 41.83 -8.35 -19.22
CA PHE A 45 40.78 -8.77 -20.16
C PHE A 45 40.26 -10.20 -19.90
N SER A 46 40.84 -10.96 -18.96
CA SER A 46 40.45 -12.36 -18.75
C SER A 46 39.00 -12.44 -18.30
N GLY A 47 38.23 -13.35 -18.93
CA GLY A 47 36.89 -13.65 -18.45
C GLY A 47 36.89 -14.21 -17.03
N SER A 48 35.88 -13.85 -16.25
CA SER A 48 35.70 -14.29 -14.87
C SER A 48 34.30 -14.84 -14.64
N GLY A 49 34.17 -15.71 -13.64
CA GLY A 49 32.88 -16.11 -13.10
C GLY A 49 32.33 -15.09 -12.09
N PRO A 50 31.24 -15.42 -11.39
CA PRO A 50 30.45 -16.65 -11.54
C PRO A 50 29.77 -16.73 -12.91
N LEU A 51 29.47 -17.94 -13.36
CA LEU A 51 28.53 -18.15 -14.46
C LEU A 51 27.13 -17.64 -14.07
N ARG A 52 26.23 -17.48 -15.04
CA ARG A 52 24.83 -17.05 -14.79
C ARG A 52 24.07 -17.94 -13.80
N ASP A 53 24.49 -19.20 -13.67
CA ASP A 53 23.92 -20.15 -12.73
C ASP A 53 24.68 -20.20 -11.39
N GLY A 54 25.74 -19.40 -11.19
CA GLY A 54 26.52 -19.34 -9.95
C GLY A 54 27.72 -20.29 -9.90
N ARG A 55 28.01 -21.04 -10.97
CA ARG A 55 29.21 -21.91 -11.01
C ARG A 55 30.52 -21.13 -11.16
N ILE A 56 31.59 -21.67 -10.59
CA ILE A 56 32.95 -21.14 -10.70
C ILE A 56 33.56 -21.52 -12.05
N LYS A 57 34.03 -20.50 -12.76
CA LYS A 57 34.90 -20.56 -13.94
C LYS A 57 35.80 -19.29 -13.93
N PRO A 58 36.97 -19.29 -14.59
CA PRO A 58 37.57 -20.37 -15.37
C PRO A 58 38.02 -21.54 -14.48
N ASP A 59 38.37 -22.70 -15.06
CA ASP A 59 38.93 -23.81 -14.27
C ASP A 59 40.41 -23.55 -13.92
N ILE A 60 41.16 -22.90 -14.82
CA ILE A 60 42.60 -22.66 -14.71
C ILE A 60 43.02 -21.42 -15.52
N LEU A 61 44.23 -20.92 -15.29
CA LEU A 61 44.87 -19.86 -16.08
C LEU A 61 46.05 -20.37 -16.87
N ALA A 62 46.36 -19.70 -17.97
CA ALA A 62 47.64 -19.83 -18.67
C ALA A 62 48.11 -18.48 -19.22
N PRO A 63 49.42 -18.31 -19.54
CA PRO A 63 49.92 -17.07 -20.12
C PRO A 63 49.15 -16.71 -21.39
N GLY A 64 48.56 -15.52 -21.42
CA GLY A 64 47.71 -15.06 -22.52
C GLY A 64 47.89 -13.60 -22.90
N LYS A 65 48.65 -12.82 -22.13
CA LYS A 65 48.96 -11.42 -22.43
C LYS A 65 50.34 -11.30 -23.04
N ASN A 66 50.44 -10.60 -24.17
CA ASN A 66 51.68 -10.38 -24.92
C ASN A 66 52.40 -11.68 -25.31
N VAL A 67 51.65 -12.69 -25.76
CA VAL A 67 52.20 -13.98 -26.20
C VAL A 67 52.71 -13.85 -27.64
N ILE A 68 53.98 -14.22 -27.85
CA ILE A 68 54.58 -14.27 -29.19
C ILE A 68 54.24 -15.63 -29.80
N SER A 69 53.57 -15.63 -30.96
CA SER A 69 53.23 -16.86 -31.68
C SER A 69 53.35 -16.66 -33.19
N SER A 70 53.25 -17.76 -33.94
CA SER A 70 53.29 -17.76 -35.40
C SER A 70 52.12 -16.94 -35.96
N ALA A 71 52.41 -16.03 -36.88
CA ALA A 71 51.42 -15.18 -37.54
C ALA A 71 51.56 -15.29 -39.07
N PRO A 72 50.43 -15.33 -39.81
CA PRO A 72 50.48 -15.30 -41.27
C PRO A 72 51.06 -13.97 -41.75
N MET A 73 51.89 -13.99 -42.78
CA MET A 73 52.50 -12.78 -43.32
C MET A 73 51.45 -11.84 -43.95
N GLY A 74 51.49 -10.55 -43.60
CA GLY A 74 50.67 -9.51 -44.24
C GLY A 74 49.21 -9.42 -43.77
N TYR A 75 48.86 -10.08 -42.67
CA TYR A 75 47.55 -9.94 -42.02
C TYR A 75 47.46 -8.62 -41.25
N SER A 76 46.49 -7.77 -41.59
CA SER A 76 46.35 -6.45 -40.96
C SER A 76 45.88 -6.55 -39.52
N GLY A 77 46.46 -5.73 -38.63
CA GLY A 77 45.99 -5.57 -37.25
C GLY A 77 46.73 -6.40 -36.20
N LEU A 78 47.84 -7.04 -36.57
CA LEU A 78 48.73 -7.76 -35.62
C LEU A 78 49.96 -6.92 -35.25
N ASP A 79 50.45 -7.07 -34.03
CA ASP A 79 51.73 -6.51 -33.56
C ASP A 79 52.89 -7.43 -33.95
N TYR A 80 53.33 -7.34 -35.21
CA TYR A 80 54.40 -8.17 -35.76
C TYR A 80 55.76 -7.92 -35.10
N ILE A 81 56.40 -9.00 -34.66
CA ILE A 81 57.81 -9.02 -34.24
C ILE A 81 58.72 -9.21 -35.47
N ASN A 82 58.28 -10.01 -36.44
CA ASN A 82 58.90 -10.19 -37.76
C ASN A 82 57.89 -10.76 -38.76
N ALA A 83 58.34 -11.16 -39.96
CA ALA A 83 57.47 -11.65 -41.04
C ALA A 83 56.62 -12.90 -40.71
N PHE A 84 56.99 -13.66 -39.68
CA PHE A 84 56.35 -14.94 -39.32
C PHE A 84 55.81 -14.99 -37.90
N TYR A 85 56.05 -13.96 -37.08
CA TYR A 85 55.68 -13.93 -35.67
C TYR A 85 55.06 -12.59 -35.28
N ALA A 86 53.98 -12.66 -34.50
CA ALA A 86 53.33 -11.51 -33.90
C ALA A 86 53.11 -11.74 -32.40
N LYS A 87 52.93 -10.64 -31.66
CA LYS A 87 52.72 -10.62 -30.23
C LYS A 87 51.29 -10.15 -29.94
N GLU A 88 50.45 -11.05 -29.47
CA GLU A 88 49.03 -10.78 -29.26
C GLU A 88 48.60 -11.05 -27.82
N SER A 89 47.39 -10.60 -27.46
CA SER A 89 46.80 -10.83 -26.14
C SER A 89 45.39 -11.38 -26.24
N GLY A 90 45.04 -12.35 -25.41
CA GLY A 90 43.73 -12.98 -25.38
C GLY A 90 43.72 -14.34 -24.68
N THR A 91 42.59 -14.73 -24.10
CA THR A 91 42.38 -16.10 -23.59
C THR A 91 42.48 -17.13 -24.72
N SER A 92 42.23 -16.73 -25.97
CA SER A 92 42.53 -17.50 -27.19
C SER A 92 43.99 -17.93 -27.31
N LEU A 93 44.94 -17.23 -26.67
CA LEU A 93 46.35 -17.62 -26.63
C LEU A 93 46.68 -18.47 -25.39
N SER A 94 45.93 -18.31 -24.29
CA SER A 94 46.02 -19.19 -23.12
C SER A 94 45.51 -20.60 -23.39
N THR A 95 44.38 -20.73 -24.08
CA THR A 95 43.74 -22.02 -24.42
C THR A 95 44.69 -23.02 -25.10
N PRO A 96 45.42 -22.66 -26.19
CA PRO A 96 46.34 -23.59 -26.85
C PRO A 96 47.55 -23.97 -25.98
N VAL A 97 47.96 -23.13 -25.01
CA VAL A 97 49.00 -23.51 -24.04
C VAL A 97 48.52 -24.70 -23.20
N VAL A 98 47.32 -24.61 -22.62
CA VAL A 98 46.74 -25.70 -21.84
C VAL A 98 46.45 -26.92 -22.71
N ALA A 99 45.99 -26.74 -23.96
CA ALA A 99 45.81 -27.85 -24.89
C ALA A 99 47.13 -28.59 -25.19
N GLY A 100 48.25 -27.87 -25.30
CA GLY A 100 49.58 -28.46 -25.44
C GLY A 100 50.01 -29.24 -24.20
N VAL A 101 49.77 -28.69 -23.00
CA VAL A 101 50.02 -29.42 -21.73
C VAL A 101 49.17 -30.69 -21.66
N ALA A 102 47.88 -30.61 -21.98
CA ALA A 102 46.99 -31.77 -22.03
C ALA A 102 47.50 -32.84 -23.01
N ALA A 103 47.99 -32.44 -24.19
CA ALA A 103 48.59 -33.36 -25.15
C ALA A 103 49.85 -34.05 -24.61
N LEU A 104 50.71 -33.33 -23.88
CA LEU A 104 51.87 -33.92 -23.21
C LEU A 104 51.48 -34.90 -22.10
N LEU A 105 50.46 -34.56 -21.30
CA LEU A 105 49.91 -35.46 -20.28
C LEU A 105 49.35 -36.74 -20.91
N LEU A 106 48.59 -36.63 -22.01
CA LEU A 106 48.08 -37.77 -22.77
C LEU A 106 49.21 -38.58 -23.43
N GLN A 107 50.31 -37.95 -23.84
CA GLN A 107 51.46 -38.67 -24.37
C GLN A 107 52.12 -39.55 -23.29
N GLY A 108 52.24 -39.05 -22.06
CA GLY A 108 52.77 -39.79 -20.93
C GLY A 108 51.80 -40.81 -20.34
N HIS A 109 50.50 -40.52 -20.41
CA HIS A 109 49.42 -41.36 -19.89
C HIS A 109 48.33 -41.55 -20.97
N PRO A 110 48.55 -42.42 -21.97
CA PRO A 110 47.66 -42.59 -23.12
C PRO A 110 46.23 -43.04 -22.78
N ASP A 111 46.07 -43.73 -21.65
CA ASP A 111 44.79 -44.22 -21.16
C ASP A 111 44.06 -43.19 -20.25
N ALA A 112 44.65 -42.01 -20.02
CA ALA A 112 44.03 -40.98 -19.21
C ALA A 112 42.77 -40.43 -19.91
N THR A 113 41.69 -40.38 -19.15
CA THR A 113 40.42 -39.81 -19.59
C THR A 113 40.46 -38.27 -19.55
N PRO A 114 39.60 -37.57 -20.30
CA PRO A 114 39.46 -36.12 -20.19
C PRO A 114 39.23 -35.60 -18.76
N ALA A 115 38.49 -36.34 -17.93
CA ALA A 115 38.30 -36.06 -16.51
C ALA A 115 39.63 -36.15 -15.73
N GLY A 116 40.43 -37.21 -15.96
CA GLY A 116 41.76 -37.35 -15.37
C GLY A 116 42.71 -36.23 -15.76
N ILE A 117 42.70 -35.82 -17.03
CA ILE A 117 43.47 -34.66 -17.51
C ILE A 117 43.02 -33.37 -16.82
N LYS A 118 41.71 -33.13 -16.67
CA LYS A 118 41.18 -31.97 -15.93
C LYS A 118 41.61 -32.00 -14.46
N ALA A 119 41.53 -33.17 -13.81
CA ALA A 119 41.95 -33.36 -12.42
C ALA A 119 43.45 -33.05 -12.23
N ALA A 120 44.30 -33.56 -13.13
CA ALA A 120 45.74 -33.30 -13.10
C ALA A 120 46.09 -31.81 -13.31
N LEU A 121 45.43 -31.15 -14.28
CA LEU A 121 45.68 -29.74 -14.55
C LEU A 121 45.25 -28.85 -13.38
N VAL A 122 44.09 -29.10 -12.80
CA VAL A 122 43.56 -28.32 -11.66
C VAL A 122 44.35 -28.61 -10.39
N GLY A 123 44.64 -29.87 -10.07
CA GLY A 123 45.44 -30.23 -8.90
C GLY A 123 46.88 -29.77 -8.97
N GLY A 124 47.43 -29.66 -10.19
CA GLY A 124 48.80 -29.20 -10.41
C GLY A 124 48.96 -27.68 -10.46
N ALA A 125 47.86 -26.93 -10.57
CA ALA A 125 47.89 -25.49 -10.77
C ALA A 125 48.47 -24.73 -9.57
N ARG A 126 49.15 -23.61 -9.86
CA ARG A 126 49.73 -22.72 -8.86
C ARG A 126 48.89 -21.47 -8.69
N LYS A 127 48.39 -21.22 -7.47
CA LYS A 127 47.66 -20.00 -7.15
C LYS A 127 48.50 -18.74 -7.41
N LEU A 128 47.87 -17.73 -7.97
CA LEU A 128 48.42 -16.41 -8.24
C LEU A 128 47.94 -15.42 -7.18
N ASN A 129 48.74 -14.38 -6.95
CA ASN A 129 48.42 -13.29 -6.03
C ASN A 129 48.29 -11.95 -6.77
N ASN A 130 47.43 -11.08 -6.26
CA ASN A 130 47.27 -9.70 -6.72
C ASN A 130 48.46 -8.82 -6.30
N THR A 131 48.42 -7.52 -6.66
CA THR A 131 49.50 -6.59 -6.30
C THR A 131 49.60 -6.32 -4.79
N LEU A 132 48.55 -6.63 -4.03
CA LEU A 132 48.51 -6.58 -2.57
C LEU A 132 49.07 -7.86 -1.91
N GLY A 133 49.44 -8.86 -2.70
CA GLY A 133 49.99 -10.13 -2.21
C GLY A 133 48.92 -11.12 -1.73
N GLU A 134 47.65 -10.85 -2.00
CA GLU A 134 46.51 -11.69 -1.67
C GLU A 134 46.21 -12.66 -2.81
N SER A 135 45.76 -13.87 -2.50
CA SER A 135 45.42 -14.82 -3.56
C SER A 135 44.17 -14.38 -4.31
N TYR A 136 44.17 -14.49 -5.65
CA TYR A 136 42.99 -14.17 -6.45
C TYR A 136 41.80 -15.08 -6.11
N GLU A 137 40.60 -14.57 -6.37
CA GLU A 137 39.40 -15.37 -6.17
C GLU A 137 39.31 -16.55 -7.14
N PRO A 138 38.66 -17.67 -6.75
CA PRO A 138 38.38 -18.77 -7.67
C PRO A 138 37.63 -18.32 -8.94
N TYR A 139 36.78 -17.30 -8.88
CA TYR A 139 36.10 -16.74 -10.07
C TYR A 139 37.03 -16.04 -11.06
N LEU A 140 38.21 -15.60 -10.62
CA LEU A 140 39.21 -14.94 -11.47
C LEU A 140 40.26 -15.93 -11.98
N GLN A 141 40.73 -16.83 -11.11
CA GLN A 141 41.86 -17.71 -11.41
C GLN A 141 41.55 -19.20 -11.48
N GLY A 142 40.35 -19.62 -11.12
CA GLY A 142 40.03 -21.05 -10.93
C GLY A 142 40.99 -21.69 -9.93
N ALA A 143 41.63 -22.78 -10.36
CA ALA A 143 42.67 -23.46 -9.62
C ALA A 143 44.00 -22.68 -9.54
N GLY A 144 44.23 -21.74 -10.45
CA GLY A 144 45.48 -20.96 -10.57
C GLY A 144 46.13 -21.10 -11.93
N LEU A 145 47.40 -20.72 -12.05
CA LEU A 145 48.20 -20.85 -13.26
C LEU A 145 48.62 -22.29 -13.51
N VAL A 146 48.45 -22.77 -14.74
CA VAL A 146 48.89 -24.11 -15.16
C VAL A 146 50.37 -24.35 -14.89
N ASP A 147 50.68 -25.49 -14.29
CA ASP A 147 52.04 -26.01 -14.12
C ASP A 147 52.11 -27.42 -14.72
N ALA A 148 52.76 -27.52 -15.87
CA ALA A 148 52.85 -28.76 -16.64
C ALA A 148 53.60 -29.87 -15.87
N GLY A 149 54.64 -29.51 -15.12
CA GLY A 149 55.44 -30.48 -14.37
C GLY A 149 54.65 -31.03 -13.19
N SER A 150 54.06 -30.14 -12.39
CA SER A 150 53.20 -30.52 -11.27
C SER A 150 52.03 -31.38 -11.75
N SER A 151 51.35 -30.98 -12.83
CA SER A 151 50.24 -31.74 -13.41
C SER A 151 50.64 -33.14 -13.87
N TYR A 152 51.86 -33.30 -14.39
CA TYR A 152 52.39 -34.62 -14.78
C TYR A 152 52.69 -35.49 -13.56
N TYR A 153 53.31 -34.92 -12.52
CA TYR A 153 53.72 -35.69 -11.34
C TYR A 153 52.57 -36.18 -10.47
N ILE A 154 51.44 -35.47 -10.45
CA ILE A 154 50.25 -35.92 -9.69
C ILE A 154 49.38 -36.89 -10.48
N MET A 155 49.68 -37.11 -11.77
CA MET A 155 48.91 -38.01 -12.62
C MET A 155 49.19 -39.45 -12.25
N GLU A 156 48.22 -40.09 -11.60
CA GLU A 156 48.22 -41.51 -11.25
C GLU A 156 47.09 -42.25 -11.99
N PRO A 157 47.18 -43.59 -12.16
CA PRO A 157 46.13 -44.38 -12.81
C PRO A 157 44.74 -44.16 -12.18
N GLU A 158 44.70 -43.90 -10.88
CA GLU A 158 43.49 -43.70 -10.08
C GLU A 158 43.34 -42.26 -9.55
N ILE A 159 43.63 -41.24 -10.38
CA ILE A 159 43.50 -39.84 -9.95
C ILE A 159 42.05 -39.41 -9.67
N CYS A 160 41.88 -38.66 -8.58
CA CYS A 160 40.67 -37.97 -8.18
C CYS A 160 40.96 -36.49 -7.90
N ALA A 161 40.00 -35.61 -8.20
CA ALA A 161 40.08 -34.20 -7.80
C ALA A 161 38.70 -33.69 -7.38
N ILE A 162 38.72 -32.75 -6.43
CA ILE A 162 37.55 -31.95 -6.08
C ILE A 162 37.80 -30.52 -6.53
N ILE A 163 36.87 -30.00 -7.31
CA ILE A 163 36.90 -28.64 -7.81
C ILE A 163 35.70 -27.92 -7.19
N PRO A 164 35.87 -26.74 -6.58
CA PRO A 164 34.74 -25.89 -6.21
C PRO A 164 33.80 -25.68 -7.42
N ASP A 165 32.55 -26.12 -7.31
CA ASP A 165 31.51 -25.94 -8.35
C ASP A 165 30.76 -24.65 -8.11
N ARG A 166 30.19 -24.49 -6.91
CA ARG A 166 29.65 -23.22 -6.42
C ARG A 166 30.17 -23.01 -5.02
N TRP A 167 30.93 -21.94 -4.83
CA TRP A 167 31.46 -21.60 -3.51
C TRP A 167 30.67 -20.43 -2.93
N VAL A 168 29.97 -20.69 -1.84
CA VAL A 168 29.32 -19.68 -1.01
C VAL A 168 29.79 -19.93 0.42
N VAL A 169 31.02 -19.53 0.73
CA VAL A 169 31.47 -19.46 2.12
C VAL A 169 31.60 -17.98 2.44
N GLY A 170 30.83 -17.54 3.43
CA GLY A 170 30.67 -16.14 3.77
C GLY A 170 29.55 -15.44 3.01
N ARG A 171 28.97 -14.40 3.62
CA ARG A 171 27.92 -13.59 2.99
C ARG A 171 28.59 -12.66 1.97
N TRP A 172 28.05 -12.65 0.75
CA TRP A 172 28.55 -11.79 -0.33
C TRP A 172 27.85 -10.44 -0.30
N ALA A 173 28.65 -9.39 -0.49
CA ALA A 173 28.21 -8.02 -0.53
C ALA A 173 28.72 -7.35 -1.81
N PHE A 174 27.81 -6.91 -2.67
CA PHE A 174 28.18 -6.12 -3.85
C PHE A 174 28.10 -4.63 -3.53
N GLU A 175 29.01 -3.84 -4.08
CA GLU A 175 28.92 -2.38 -4.06
C GLU A 175 27.63 -1.94 -4.77
N GLN A 176 26.91 -0.95 -4.21
CA GLN A 176 25.53 -0.58 -4.59
C GLN A 176 25.34 -0.16 -6.06
N ASP A 177 26.43 0.10 -6.81
CA ASP A 177 26.38 0.46 -8.24
C ASP A 177 26.88 -0.64 -9.20
N SER A 178 27.23 -1.83 -8.67
CA SER A 178 27.69 -2.95 -9.49
C SER A 178 26.50 -3.74 -10.05
N ARG A 179 26.05 -3.43 -11.27
CA ARG A 179 24.97 -4.17 -11.96
C ARG A 179 25.32 -5.61 -12.37
N TYR A 180 26.53 -6.08 -12.06
CA TYR A 180 27.01 -7.45 -12.21
C TYR A 180 27.94 -7.80 -11.04
N PRO A 181 28.12 -9.08 -10.66
CA PRO A 181 29.22 -9.48 -9.78
C PRO A 181 30.56 -9.10 -10.41
N GLY A 182 31.08 -7.90 -10.08
CA GLY A 182 32.41 -7.40 -10.43
C GLY A 182 32.92 -7.76 -11.81
N VAL A 183 32.35 -7.17 -12.85
CA VAL A 183 32.93 -7.25 -14.20
C VAL A 183 33.12 -5.86 -14.78
N ASP A 184 33.81 -5.00 -14.04
CA ASP A 184 34.38 -3.79 -14.62
C ASP A 184 35.80 -3.55 -14.08
N VAL A 185 36.73 -4.16 -14.82
CA VAL A 185 38.16 -3.87 -15.04
C VAL A 185 39.07 -3.65 -13.82
N GLY A 186 39.75 -4.73 -13.43
CA GLY A 186 40.99 -4.69 -12.65
C GLY A 186 40.96 -5.62 -11.45
N ALA A 187 41.86 -6.60 -11.42
CA ALA A 187 42.00 -7.58 -10.34
C ALA A 187 42.68 -7.00 -9.07
N ASP A 188 42.56 -5.68 -8.88
CA ASP A 188 43.07 -4.88 -7.76
C ASP A 188 41.94 -4.05 -7.10
N ARG A 189 40.67 -4.47 -7.23
CA ARG A 189 39.54 -3.91 -6.47
C ARG A 189 39.15 -4.83 -5.33
N ASP A 190 38.96 -4.26 -4.15
CA ASP A 190 38.54 -4.99 -2.94
C ASP A 190 37.09 -5.45 -3.10
N GLN A 191 36.88 -6.66 -3.63
CA GLN A 191 35.63 -7.37 -3.36
C GLN A 191 35.64 -7.72 -1.88
N LYS A 192 34.91 -6.94 -1.08
CA LYS A 192 35.00 -7.07 0.36
C LYS A 192 34.11 -8.25 0.82
N LYS A 193 34.77 -9.31 1.29
CA LYS A 193 34.13 -10.56 1.73
C LYS A 193 34.06 -10.67 3.24
N ILE A 194 32.99 -11.26 3.73
CA ILE A 194 32.84 -11.57 5.15
C ILE A 194 32.77 -13.08 5.27
N TYR A 195 33.90 -13.70 5.62
CA TYR A 195 34.08 -15.16 5.68
C TYR A 195 33.60 -15.80 6.99
N ALA A 196 33.26 -15.00 7.99
CA ALA A 196 32.87 -15.48 9.30
C ALA A 196 31.43 -16.02 9.33
N MET A 197 31.22 -17.07 10.13
CA MET A 197 29.92 -17.68 10.40
C MET A 197 29.57 -17.50 11.87
N THR A 198 28.33 -17.10 12.15
CA THR A 198 27.89 -16.82 13.51
C THR A 198 27.22 -18.04 14.15
N PRO A 199 27.23 -18.16 15.50
CA PRO A 199 26.54 -19.26 16.18
C PRO A 199 25.05 -19.34 15.81
N GLY A 200 24.58 -20.50 15.36
CA GLY A 200 23.21 -20.72 14.90
C GLY A 200 22.98 -20.50 13.41
N ASP A 201 24.01 -20.14 12.62
CA ASP A 201 23.92 -20.17 11.16
C ASP A 201 23.81 -21.62 10.66
N ASP A 202 22.76 -21.99 9.92
CA ASP A 202 22.42 -23.39 9.60
C ASP A 202 22.20 -23.72 8.10
N GLU A 203 22.33 -22.76 7.18
CA GLU A 203 22.01 -22.95 5.75
C GLU A 203 23.19 -22.84 4.76
N TRP A 204 24.43 -22.97 5.23
CA TRP A 204 25.60 -22.72 4.37
C TRP A 204 26.00 -23.92 3.53
N THR A 205 25.57 -23.93 2.27
CA THR A 205 25.90 -25.03 1.33
C THR A 205 27.03 -24.67 0.38
N ALA A 206 28.08 -25.48 0.36
CA ALA A 206 29.09 -25.48 -0.69
C ALA A 206 28.84 -26.63 -1.67
N ARG A 207 29.05 -26.39 -2.97
CA ARG A 207 28.98 -27.42 -4.02
C ARG A 207 30.35 -27.70 -4.61
N PHE A 208 30.60 -28.97 -4.83
CA PHE A 208 31.86 -29.52 -5.27
C PHE A 208 31.64 -30.41 -6.49
N LEU A 209 32.52 -30.27 -7.47
CA LEU A 209 32.63 -31.15 -8.62
C LEU A 209 33.72 -32.19 -8.32
N PHE A 210 33.30 -33.42 -8.08
CA PHE A 210 34.17 -34.57 -7.97
C PHE A 210 34.47 -35.12 -9.37
N VAL A 211 35.75 -35.30 -9.67
CA VAL A 211 36.26 -35.73 -10.97
C VAL A 211 37.16 -36.95 -10.75
N THR A 212 36.98 -38.01 -11.54
CA THR A 212 37.80 -39.22 -11.43
C THR A 212 38.16 -39.83 -12.79
N ASN A 213 39.35 -40.42 -12.85
CA ASN A 213 39.88 -41.09 -14.04
C ASN A 213 39.56 -42.60 -14.10
N CYS A 214 38.99 -43.17 -13.03
CA CYS A 214 38.67 -44.59 -12.93
C CYS A 214 37.26 -44.79 -12.36
N GLN A 215 36.74 -46.01 -12.47
CA GLN A 215 35.45 -46.36 -11.88
C GLN A 215 35.56 -46.39 -10.36
N ARG A 216 34.60 -45.78 -9.66
CA ARG A 216 34.52 -45.76 -8.20
C ARG A 216 33.24 -46.43 -7.70
N ASN A 217 33.33 -47.16 -6.60
CA ASN A 217 32.21 -47.92 -6.03
C ASN A 217 32.11 -47.70 -4.51
N ASN A 218 30.90 -47.69 -3.96
CA ASN A 218 30.67 -47.54 -2.53
C ASN A 218 31.32 -46.26 -1.95
N LEU A 219 31.09 -45.13 -2.64
CA LEU A 219 31.56 -43.82 -2.19
C LEU A 219 30.81 -43.39 -0.92
N GLY A 220 31.56 -42.86 0.04
CA GLY A 220 31.07 -42.34 1.30
C GLY A 220 31.60 -40.94 1.57
N PHE A 221 30.93 -40.26 2.49
CA PHE A 221 31.29 -38.94 2.96
C PHE A 221 31.58 -39.03 4.46
N HIS A 222 32.72 -38.49 4.89
CA HIS A 222 33.05 -38.35 6.31
C HIS A 222 33.56 -36.93 6.57
N ALA A 223 33.20 -36.35 7.70
CA ALA A 223 33.75 -35.11 8.18
C ALA A 223 34.51 -35.37 9.49
N SER A 224 35.70 -34.81 9.60
CA SER A 224 36.59 -34.99 10.75
C SER A 224 37.09 -33.64 11.28
N GLY A 225 37.68 -33.64 12.46
CA GLY A 225 38.17 -32.42 13.14
C GLY A 225 37.09 -31.72 13.98
N LYS A 226 37.35 -30.45 14.32
CA LYS A 226 36.48 -29.67 15.24
C LYS A 226 35.13 -29.29 14.63
N VAL A 227 35.04 -29.30 13.30
CA VAL A 227 33.83 -28.99 12.54
C VAL A 227 33.08 -30.25 12.08
N ALA A 228 33.48 -31.46 12.53
CA ALA A 228 32.91 -32.72 12.08
C ALA A 228 31.38 -32.76 12.23
N ASP A 229 30.88 -32.39 13.43
CA ASP A 229 29.44 -32.38 13.73
C ASP A 229 28.69 -31.20 13.09
N TRP A 230 29.42 -30.24 12.50
CA TRP A 230 28.83 -29.06 11.84
C TRP A 230 28.54 -29.34 10.38
N ILE A 231 29.26 -30.31 9.79
CA ILE A 231 29.21 -30.58 8.37
C ILE A 231 28.26 -31.73 8.08
N THR A 232 27.21 -31.44 7.32
CA THR A 232 26.32 -32.45 6.75
C THR A 232 26.62 -32.62 5.27
N GLY A 233 27.16 -33.77 4.88
CA GLY A 233 27.36 -34.12 3.47
C GLY A 233 26.06 -34.55 2.80
N LEU A 234 25.86 -34.14 1.55
CA LEU A 234 24.85 -34.74 0.69
C LEU A 234 25.30 -36.14 0.26
N SER A 235 24.35 -37.06 0.10
CA SER A 235 24.65 -38.44 -0.28
C SER A 235 25.39 -38.51 -1.62
N LEU A 236 26.57 -39.13 -1.60
CA LEU A 236 27.29 -39.50 -2.81
C LEU A 236 26.65 -40.76 -3.43
N PRO A 237 26.61 -40.89 -4.76
CA PRO A 237 26.15 -42.09 -5.41
C PRO A 237 27.12 -43.25 -5.09
N SER A 238 26.57 -44.45 -4.93
CA SER A 238 27.35 -45.66 -4.66
C SER A 238 28.20 -46.12 -5.86
N PHE A 239 28.12 -45.43 -7.00
CA PHE A 239 28.81 -45.78 -8.24
C PHE A 239 29.09 -44.52 -9.07
N VAL A 240 30.31 -44.39 -9.59
CA VAL A 240 30.72 -43.35 -10.55
C VAL A 240 31.57 -43.99 -11.63
N SER A 241 31.24 -43.73 -12.90
CA SER A 241 31.98 -44.30 -14.05
C SER A 241 33.34 -43.62 -14.23
N ALA A 242 34.29 -44.33 -14.85
CA ALA A 242 35.51 -43.68 -15.33
C ALA A 242 35.16 -42.54 -16.31
N ASN A 243 35.82 -41.38 -16.18
CA ASN A 243 35.55 -40.15 -16.95
C ASN A 243 34.26 -39.38 -16.57
N GLU A 244 33.54 -39.82 -15.55
CA GLU A 244 32.36 -39.11 -15.07
C GLU A 244 32.72 -37.95 -14.14
N GLN A 245 31.87 -36.93 -14.10
CA GLN A 245 32.00 -35.79 -13.18
C GLN A 245 30.70 -35.68 -12.38
N LEU A 246 30.83 -35.70 -11.07
CA LEU A 246 29.71 -35.72 -10.13
C LEU A 246 29.70 -34.42 -9.34
N VAL A 247 28.53 -33.79 -9.23
CA VAL A 247 28.35 -32.68 -8.29
C VAL A 247 27.79 -33.22 -6.99
N PHE A 248 28.42 -32.87 -5.87
CA PHE A 248 27.89 -33.09 -4.53
C PHE A 248 27.97 -31.79 -3.73
N GLY A 249 27.36 -31.77 -2.55
CA GLY A 249 27.41 -30.61 -1.67
C GLY A 249 27.65 -31.01 -0.22
N ALA A 250 28.12 -30.03 0.54
CA ALA A 250 28.21 -30.11 1.99
C ALA A 250 27.53 -28.87 2.57
N ALA A 251 26.70 -29.06 3.58
CA ALA A 251 26.13 -27.99 4.39
C ALA A 251 26.94 -27.84 5.68
N ILE A 252 27.15 -26.60 6.11
CA ILE A 252 27.79 -26.28 7.40
C ILE A 252 26.76 -25.57 8.27
N ALA A 253 26.54 -26.10 9.47
CA ALA A 253 25.71 -25.50 10.50
C ALA A 253 26.55 -25.23 11.76
N VAL A 254 26.70 -23.97 12.15
CA VAL A 254 27.41 -23.60 13.37
C VAL A 254 26.47 -23.80 14.56
N PRO A 255 26.81 -24.63 15.56
CA PRO A 255 25.97 -24.82 16.73
C PRO A 255 25.67 -23.50 17.46
N ASN A 256 24.49 -23.42 18.07
CA ASN A 256 24.15 -22.35 18.99
C ASN A 256 25.18 -22.28 20.12
N GLU A 257 25.55 -21.08 20.55
CA GLU A 257 26.51 -20.83 21.65
C GLU A 257 27.98 -21.23 21.36
N THR A 258 28.35 -21.42 20.08
CA THR A 258 29.76 -21.65 19.70
C THR A 258 30.64 -20.47 20.08
N ALA A 259 31.74 -20.72 20.81
CA ALA A 259 32.69 -19.68 21.20
C ALA A 259 33.46 -19.13 19.98
N SER A 260 33.92 -17.88 20.07
CA SER A 260 34.71 -17.29 18.99
C SER A 260 36.04 -18.01 18.79
N GLY A 261 36.51 -18.04 17.54
CA GLY A 261 37.77 -18.65 17.16
C GLY A 261 37.70 -19.38 15.82
N ILE A 262 38.83 -20.01 15.46
CA ILE A 262 38.98 -20.76 14.21
C ILE A 262 38.79 -22.26 14.50
N TYR A 263 37.89 -22.87 13.75
CA TYR A 263 37.55 -24.28 13.83
C TYR A 263 37.95 -24.95 12.53
N GLU A 264 38.90 -25.87 12.64
CA GLU A 264 39.44 -26.59 11.50
C GLU A 264 38.96 -28.04 11.51
N GLY A 265 38.80 -28.59 10.32
CA GLY A 265 38.52 -29.99 10.08
C GLY A 265 38.72 -30.35 8.63
N THR A 266 38.15 -31.48 8.22
CA THR A 266 38.39 -32.03 6.90
C THR A 266 37.13 -32.74 6.41
N ILE A 267 36.82 -32.57 5.13
CA ILE A 267 35.84 -33.37 4.40
C ILE A 267 36.59 -34.47 3.67
N GLU A 268 36.30 -35.71 4.01
CA GLU A 268 36.92 -36.91 3.47
C GLU A 268 35.91 -37.64 2.55
N ILE A 269 36.36 -37.97 1.35
CA ILE A 269 35.64 -38.87 0.45
C ILE A 269 36.24 -40.26 0.62
N LEU A 270 35.39 -41.22 0.95
CA LEU A 270 35.77 -42.60 1.23
C LEU A 270 35.33 -43.53 0.09
N GLU A 271 36.11 -44.55 -0.23
CA GLU A 271 35.75 -45.67 -1.09
C GLU A 271 35.83 -46.96 -0.27
N GLY A 272 34.71 -47.65 -0.04
CA GLY A 272 34.71 -48.87 0.77
C GLY A 272 35.23 -48.67 2.21
N GLY A 273 35.18 -47.44 2.73
CA GLY A 273 35.70 -47.05 4.04
C GLY A 273 37.16 -46.59 4.06
N GLN A 274 37.85 -46.55 2.90
CA GLN A 274 39.20 -45.98 2.79
C GLN A 274 39.16 -44.59 2.18
N GLU A 275 39.92 -43.64 2.75
CA GLU A 275 40.03 -42.29 2.22
C GLU A 275 40.68 -42.29 0.83
N ILE A 276 40.02 -41.66 -0.14
CA ILE A 276 40.53 -41.45 -1.49
C ILE A 276 40.77 -39.97 -1.82
N PHE A 277 40.21 -39.05 -1.01
CA PHE A 277 40.43 -37.61 -1.12
C PHE A 277 40.05 -36.90 0.18
N SER A 278 40.79 -35.86 0.56
CA SER A 278 40.51 -34.98 1.70
C SER A 278 40.51 -33.50 1.31
N LEU A 279 39.53 -32.74 1.77
CA LEU A 279 39.44 -31.29 1.64
C LEU A 279 39.49 -30.62 3.01
N PRO A 280 40.50 -29.80 3.33
CA PRO A 280 40.52 -29.06 4.58
C PRO A 280 39.38 -28.02 4.62
N VAL A 281 38.75 -27.90 5.79
CA VAL A 281 37.71 -26.90 6.08
C VAL A 281 38.16 -26.07 7.26
N SER A 282 38.02 -24.76 7.16
CA SER A 282 38.25 -23.82 8.26
C SER A 282 37.07 -22.88 8.36
N VAL A 283 36.48 -22.78 9.55
CA VAL A 283 35.35 -21.91 9.86
C VAL A 283 35.77 -20.96 10.97
N GLU A 284 35.67 -19.66 10.70
CA GLU A 284 35.92 -18.62 11.69
C GLU A 284 34.60 -18.17 12.31
N VAL A 285 34.52 -18.28 13.64
CA VAL A 285 33.38 -17.83 14.43
C VAL A 285 33.75 -16.50 15.09
N PRO A 286 33.05 -15.39 14.79
CA PRO A 286 33.39 -14.06 15.26
C PRO A 286 33.08 -13.87 16.74
N GLU A 287 33.68 -12.86 17.36
CA GLU A 287 33.36 -12.47 18.74
C GLU A 287 32.03 -11.72 18.84
N MET A 288 31.23 -12.02 19.86
CA MET A 288 29.97 -11.32 20.13
C MET A 288 30.20 -9.97 20.79
N MET A 289 29.59 -8.94 20.25
CA MET A 289 29.59 -7.59 20.79
C MET A 289 28.28 -7.34 21.52
N GLU A 290 28.23 -7.67 22.82
CA GLU A 290 27.04 -7.44 23.64
C GLU A 290 26.90 -5.93 23.95
N VAL A 291 25.88 -5.28 23.39
CA VAL A 291 25.67 -3.84 23.57
C VAL A 291 24.92 -3.58 24.87
N HIS A 292 25.58 -2.95 25.85
CA HIS A 292 24.97 -2.57 27.11
C HIS A 292 24.70 -1.06 27.14
N LEU A 293 23.47 -0.67 27.47
CA LEU A 293 23.09 0.74 27.62
C LEU A 293 23.40 1.57 26.35
N GLY A 294 23.23 0.94 25.18
CA GLY A 294 23.47 1.54 23.88
C GLY A 294 24.93 1.78 23.51
N ARG A 295 25.91 1.17 24.23
CA ARG A 295 27.33 1.28 23.88
C ARG A 295 28.06 -0.06 24.00
N GLN A 296 29.00 -0.28 23.10
CA GLN A 296 30.02 -1.33 23.24
C GLN A 296 31.33 -0.86 22.60
N SER A 297 32.47 -1.40 23.02
CA SER A 297 33.75 -1.15 22.39
C SER A 297 34.66 -2.37 22.44
N ALA A 298 35.42 -2.59 21.39
CA ALA A 298 36.43 -3.63 21.29
C ALA A 298 37.74 -3.02 20.78
N ASN A 299 38.87 -3.64 21.12
CA ASN A 299 40.17 -3.29 20.57
C ASN A 299 40.76 -4.53 19.91
N GLY A 300 41.48 -4.32 18.80
CA GLY A 300 42.12 -5.40 18.07
C GLY A 300 43.45 -4.98 17.48
N THR A 301 44.16 -5.96 16.93
CA THR A 301 45.42 -5.78 16.22
C THR A 301 45.34 -6.52 14.90
N ILE A 302 45.62 -5.83 13.80
CA ILE A 302 45.46 -6.39 12.46
C ILE A 302 46.78 -6.35 11.69
N GLU A 303 47.11 -7.46 11.04
CA GLU A 303 48.27 -7.60 10.16
C GLU A 303 47.89 -7.52 8.68
N ARG A 304 48.88 -7.55 7.79
CA ARG A 304 48.64 -7.50 6.34
C ARG A 304 47.76 -8.68 5.90
N ALA A 305 46.70 -8.39 5.13
CA ALA A 305 45.74 -9.36 4.61
C ALA A 305 44.95 -10.14 5.68
N GLN A 306 44.99 -9.73 6.95
CA GLN A 306 44.15 -10.29 8.01
C GLN A 306 42.73 -9.71 7.94
N TRP A 307 41.78 -10.50 8.42
CA TRP A 307 40.41 -10.07 8.66
C TRP A 307 40.10 -10.29 10.14
N ASP A 308 39.50 -9.30 10.77
CA ASP A 308 38.94 -9.44 12.11
C ASP A 308 37.43 -9.31 12.04
N TYR A 309 36.72 -10.24 12.68
CA TYR A 309 35.26 -10.33 12.61
C TYR A 309 34.61 -10.26 13.99
N TYR A 310 33.52 -9.50 14.06
CA TYR A 310 32.64 -9.39 15.21
C TYR A 310 31.19 -9.57 14.76
N TYR A 311 30.31 -9.92 15.68
CA TYR A 311 28.87 -9.88 15.41
C TYR A 311 28.12 -9.21 16.55
N LEU A 312 26.97 -8.61 16.26
CA LEU A 312 26.09 -8.03 17.26
C LEU A 312 24.63 -8.36 16.96
N GLU A 313 23.81 -8.37 18.01
CA GLU A 313 22.36 -8.52 17.90
C GLU A 313 21.71 -7.15 18.02
N VAL A 314 21.08 -6.69 16.94
CA VAL A 314 20.35 -5.41 16.90
C VAL A 314 18.90 -5.65 17.32
N PRO A 315 18.44 -5.10 18.45
CA PRO A 315 17.09 -5.34 18.94
C PRO A 315 16.03 -4.63 18.10
N GLU A 316 14.79 -5.12 18.18
CA GLU A 316 13.62 -4.41 17.65
C GLU A 316 13.47 -3.04 18.32
N GLY A 317 13.07 -2.02 17.55
CA GLY A 317 12.96 -0.64 18.04
C GLY A 317 14.27 0.15 18.05
N THR A 318 15.35 -0.43 17.52
CA THR A 318 16.58 0.33 17.23
C THR A 318 16.30 1.39 16.16
N ARG A 319 16.57 2.65 16.49
CA ARG A 319 16.40 3.82 15.60
C ARG A 319 17.67 4.23 14.91
N ASN A 320 18.80 3.97 15.54
CA ASN A 320 20.10 4.26 14.97
C ASN A 320 21.13 3.27 15.48
N LEU A 321 21.91 2.72 14.56
CA LEU A 321 23.10 1.92 14.84
C LEU A 321 24.30 2.64 14.23
N THR A 322 25.25 3.04 15.08
CA THR A 322 26.52 3.59 14.66
C THR A 322 27.65 2.62 14.99
N VAL A 323 28.49 2.32 14.00
CA VAL A 323 29.75 1.59 14.18
C VAL A 323 30.89 2.50 13.77
N LEU A 324 31.83 2.71 14.69
CA LEU A 324 32.98 3.58 14.52
C LEU A 324 34.26 2.76 14.66
N LEU A 325 35.05 2.71 13.59
CA LEU A 325 36.40 2.17 13.60
C LEU A 325 37.39 3.33 13.74
N SER A 326 38.44 3.15 14.56
CA SER A 326 39.48 4.15 14.76
C SER A 326 40.84 3.50 14.96
N TRP A 327 41.89 4.12 14.42
CA TRP A 327 43.27 3.63 14.54
C TRP A 327 44.26 4.79 14.54
N SER A 328 45.53 4.49 14.82
CA SER A 328 46.62 5.46 14.78
C SER A 328 47.57 5.19 13.61
N GLY A 329 48.35 6.19 13.18
CA GLY A 329 49.34 6.00 12.11
C GLY A 329 48.84 6.35 10.70
N SER A 330 49.45 5.70 9.69
CA SER A 330 49.21 5.92 8.26
C SER A 330 48.57 4.73 7.54
N SER A 331 48.23 3.69 8.28
CA SER A 331 47.51 2.52 7.75
C SER A 331 46.14 2.95 7.23
N ASN A 332 45.60 2.20 6.27
CA ASN A 332 44.23 2.33 5.82
C ASN A 332 43.46 1.08 6.22
N LEU A 333 42.51 1.22 7.14
CA LEU A 333 41.65 0.15 7.61
C LEU A 333 40.23 0.43 7.15
N ASP A 334 39.57 -0.61 6.70
CA ASP A 334 38.20 -0.58 6.21
C ASP A 334 37.27 -1.23 7.24
N LEU A 335 36.15 -0.55 7.49
CA LEU A 335 35.04 -0.97 8.32
C LEU A 335 33.90 -1.40 7.42
N MET A 336 33.41 -2.59 7.73
CA MET A 336 32.37 -3.26 6.98
C MET A 336 31.28 -3.72 7.93
N LEU A 337 30.04 -3.54 7.51
CA LEU A 337 28.86 -3.98 8.25
C LEU A 337 27.90 -4.69 7.31
N LEU A 338 27.39 -5.83 7.76
CA LEU A 338 26.49 -6.68 6.99
C LEU A 338 25.25 -6.99 7.81
N ASP A 339 24.09 -6.69 7.24
CA ASP A 339 22.81 -6.83 7.92
C ASP A 339 22.21 -8.24 7.75
N PRO A 340 21.16 -8.57 8.52
CA PRO A 340 20.45 -9.85 8.42
C PRO A 340 19.93 -10.20 7.02
N SER A 341 19.64 -9.20 6.16
CA SER A 341 19.15 -9.42 4.80
C SER A 341 20.26 -9.71 3.79
N GLY A 342 21.53 -9.60 4.21
CA GLY A 342 22.69 -9.70 3.34
C GLY A 342 23.07 -8.37 2.67
N LYS A 343 22.42 -7.26 3.04
CA LYS A 343 22.82 -5.93 2.58
C LYS A 343 24.03 -5.45 3.37
N TYR A 344 24.93 -4.83 2.65
CA TYR A 344 26.23 -4.41 3.15
C TYR A 344 26.42 -2.91 3.14
N TYR A 345 27.25 -2.45 4.05
CA TYR A 345 27.62 -1.07 4.27
C TYR A 345 29.14 -0.98 4.49
N ALA A 346 29.79 -0.08 3.76
CA ALA A 346 31.19 0.28 3.94
C ALA A 346 31.33 1.79 4.04
N ASP A 347 32.33 2.23 4.78
CA ASP A 347 32.93 3.55 4.63
C ASP A 347 34.33 3.29 4.06
N ASP A 348 34.77 4.10 3.10
CA ASP A 348 36.09 3.94 2.45
C ASP A 348 36.92 5.23 2.60
N LYS A 349 36.51 6.08 3.56
CA LYS A 349 37.15 7.36 3.79
C LYS A 349 38.52 7.11 4.42
N SER A 350 39.56 7.47 3.67
CA SER A 350 40.99 7.39 4.01
C SER A 350 41.44 8.25 5.22
N SER A 351 40.55 8.50 6.17
CA SER A 351 40.82 9.20 7.41
C SER A 351 41.17 8.19 8.50
N ARG A 352 41.81 8.61 9.59
CA ARG A 352 42.18 7.73 10.73
C ARG A 352 40.99 7.13 11.50
N ARG A 353 39.80 7.17 10.90
CA ARG A 353 38.54 6.69 11.43
C ARG A 353 37.58 6.42 10.28
N GLU A 354 36.68 5.46 10.49
CA GLU A 354 35.57 5.18 9.60
C GLU A 354 34.29 5.06 10.41
N ARG A 355 33.18 5.55 9.85
CA ARG A 355 31.92 5.62 10.57
C ARG A 355 30.75 5.20 9.69
N LEU A 356 30.11 4.10 10.08
CA LEU A 356 28.83 3.68 9.55
C LEU A 356 27.71 4.11 10.49
N SER A 357 26.62 4.63 9.95
CA SER A 357 25.43 5.04 10.72
C SER A 357 24.17 4.67 9.95
N LEU A 358 23.37 3.75 10.52
CA LEU A 358 22.14 3.25 9.93
C LEU A 358 20.94 3.84 10.66
N ILE A 359 19.98 4.39 9.92
CA ILE A 359 18.71 4.90 10.46
C ILE A 359 17.66 3.81 10.31
N ASP A 360 16.92 3.53 11.39
CA ASP A 360 15.93 2.45 11.49
C ASP A 360 16.45 1.11 10.92
N PRO A 361 17.59 0.59 11.43
CA PRO A 361 18.13 -0.69 10.97
C PRO A 361 17.12 -1.83 11.18
N ILE A 362 17.14 -2.83 10.30
CA ILE A 362 16.38 -4.05 10.51
C ILE A 362 16.88 -4.75 11.78
N SER A 363 15.97 -5.31 12.56
CA SER A 363 16.35 -6.07 13.75
C SER A 363 16.99 -7.41 13.36
N GLY A 364 17.90 -7.89 14.19
CA GLY A 364 18.56 -9.20 14.03
C GLY A 364 20.07 -9.08 14.04
N ARG A 365 20.73 -10.15 13.59
CA ARG A 365 22.18 -10.30 13.67
C ARG A 365 22.95 -9.60 12.55
N TYR A 366 23.87 -8.73 12.95
CA TYR A 366 24.82 -8.06 12.07
C TYR A 366 26.22 -8.64 12.22
N ILE A 367 26.99 -8.68 11.13
CA ILE A 367 28.42 -8.98 11.16
C ILE A 367 29.20 -7.70 10.87
N ILE A 368 30.20 -7.42 11.70
CA ILE A 368 31.19 -6.36 11.51
C ILE A 368 32.50 -7.01 11.07
N ALA A 369 33.13 -6.45 10.04
CA ALA A 369 34.46 -6.83 9.60
C ALA A 369 35.40 -5.63 9.60
N VAL A 370 36.64 -5.87 10.00
CA VAL A 370 37.76 -4.92 9.90
C VAL A 370 38.83 -5.55 9.02
N HIS A 371 39.32 -4.80 8.04
CA HIS A 371 40.33 -5.28 7.09
C HIS A 371 41.32 -4.17 6.71
N PRO A 372 42.64 -4.43 6.56
CA PRO A 372 43.60 -3.41 6.17
C PRO A 372 43.83 -3.39 4.65
N ARG A 373 43.35 -2.35 3.95
CA ARG A 373 43.71 -2.10 2.54
C ARG A 373 45.20 -1.79 2.35
N THR A 374 45.79 -0.99 3.24
CA THR A 374 47.22 -0.66 3.17
C THR A 374 47.84 -0.60 4.56
N ILE A 375 48.79 -1.49 4.81
CA ILE A 375 49.49 -1.57 6.09
C ILE A 375 50.95 -2.00 5.89
N SER A 376 51.88 -1.36 6.61
CA SER A 376 53.32 -1.64 6.55
C SER A 376 53.84 -2.44 7.76
N SER A 377 53.08 -2.47 8.85
CA SER A 377 53.35 -3.20 10.10
C SER A 377 52.06 -3.36 10.88
N ILE A 378 51.98 -4.34 11.79
CA ILE A 378 50.82 -4.59 12.67
C ILE A 378 50.20 -3.29 13.19
N GLN A 379 48.87 -3.15 13.05
CA GLN A 379 48.11 -1.96 13.38
C GLN A 379 47.11 -2.24 14.48
N ASN A 380 47.15 -1.45 15.56
CA ASN A 380 46.12 -1.47 16.59
C ASN A 380 44.92 -0.62 16.17
N TYR A 381 43.72 -1.10 16.43
CA TYR A 381 42.48 -0.36 16.20
C TYR A 381 41.51 -0.50 17.37
N ALA A 382 40.54 0.41 17.42
CA ALA A 382 39.43 0.41 18.35
C ALA A 382 38.11 0.53 17.59
N LEU A 383 37.19 -0.40 17.87
CA LEU A 383 35.81 -0.41 17.42
C LEU A 383 34.93 0.14 18.53
N LYS A 384 33.97 0.98 18.16
CA LYS A 384 32.94 1.49 19.07
C LYS A 384 31.57 1.39 18.41
N ILE A 385 30.64 0.76 19.11
CA ILE A 385 29.25 0.62 18.71
C ILE A 385 28.41 1.55 19.58
N GLU A 386 27.50 2.28 18.96
CA GLU A 386 26.48 3.07 19.64
C GLU A 386 25.09 2.78 19.07
N GLU A 387 24.15 2.44 19.94
CA GLU A 387 22.78 2.11 19.59
C GLU A 387 21.78 3.03 20.29
N SER A 388 20.74 3.42 19.56
CA SER A 388 19.58 4.11 20.12
C SER A 388 18.38 3.18 20.02
N VAL A 389 17.99 2.58 21.13
CA VAL A 389 16.88 1.63 21.22
C VAL A 389 15.76 2.30 22.01
N ILE A 390 14.60 2.50 21.36
CA ILE A 390 13.47 3.21 21.97
C ILE A 390 12.22 2.37 21.79
N GLU A 391 11.57 2.02 22.90
CA GLU A 391 10.33 1.27 22.94
C GLU A 391 9.19 2.13 23.52
N ILE A 392 8.05 2.17 22.83
CA ILE A 392 6.86 2.92 23.25
C ILE A 392 5.67 1.96 23.38
N LYS A 393 5.02 1.95 24.55
CA LYS A 393 3.84 1.12 24.82
C LYS A 393 2.69 1.91 25.46
N PRO A 394 1.45 1.83 24.93
CA PRO A 394 1.09 1.22 23.64
C PRO A 394 1.70 1.98 22.44
N SER A 395 1.78 1.35 21.27
CA SER A 395 2.33 1.94 20.04
C SER A 395 1.40 2.96 19.37
N SER A 396 0.16 3.08 19.85
CA SER A 396 -0.85 4.06 19.43
C SER A 396 -1.80 4.39 20.59
N LEU A 397 -2.44 5.56 20.56
CA LEU A 397 -3.47 5.94 21.52
C LEU A 397 -4.85 6.04 20.85
N ASN A 398 -5.84 5.40 21.45
CA ASN A 398 -7.23 5.54 21.10
C ASN A 398 -8.00 6.06 22.32
N PHE A 399 -8.66 7.21 22.19
CA PHE A 399 -9.47 7.81 23.25
C PHE A 399 -10.98 7.47 23.11
N GLY A 400 -11.34 6.62 22.14
CA GLY A 400 -12.72 6.22 21.92
C GLY A 400 -13.58 7.39 21.47
N SER A 401 -14.75 7.56 22.11
CA SER A 401 -15.69 8.64 21.80
C SER A 401 -15.68 9.69 22.90
N LEU A 402 -15.50 10.96 22.52
CA LEU A 402 -15.51 12.12 23.42
C LEU A 402 -16.70 13.02 23.09
N LEU A 403 -17.39 13.53 24.12
CA LEU A 403 -18.41 14.56 23.96
C LEU A 403 -17.76 15.89 23.50
N PRO A 404 -18.47 16.75 22.75
CA PRO A 404 -17.95 18.08 22.42
C PRO A 404 -17.47 18.85 23.66
N GLY A 405 -16.21 19.31 23.62
CA GLY A 405 -15.57 20.02 24.74
C GLY A 405 -15.01 19.14 25.87
N GLU A 406 -15.27 17.83 25.86
CA GLU A 406 -14.70 16.86 26.80
C GLU A 406 -13.19 16.71 26.60
N SER A 407 -12.49 16.37 27.68
CA SER A 407 -11.07 16.04 27.60
C SER A 407 -10.78 14.74 28.33
N GLU A 408 -10.00 13.86 27.71
CA GLU A 408 -9.53 12.60 28.29
C GLU A 408 -8.00 12.53 28.25
N THR A 409 -7.39 11.95 29.29
CA THR A 409 -5.94 11.74 29.38
C THR A 409 -5.59 10.25 29.35
N ARG A 410 -4.62 9.88 28.51
CA ARG A 410 -4.03 8.54 28.42
C ARG A 410 -2.52 8.62 28.65
N THR A 411 -1.90 7.52 29.05
CA THR A 411 -0.45 7.46 29.30
C THR A 411 0.25 6.44 28.39
N LEU A 412 1.46 6.78 27.97
CA LEU A 412 2.39 5.93 27.24
C LEU A 412 3.62 5.67 28.12
N LYS A 413 4.16 4.46 28.08
CA LYS A 413 5.48 4.15 28.61
C LYS A 413 6.52 4.34 27.51
N LEU A 414 7.59 5.06 27.81
CA LEU A 414 8.76 5.25 26.96
C LEU A 414 9.96 4.57 27.64
N ALA A 415 10.47 3.47 27.10
CA ALA A 415 11.67 2.83 27.58
C ALA A 415 12.85 3.18 26.67
N ASN A 416 13.97 3.61 27.25
CA ASN A 416 15.20 3.89 26.53
C ASN A 416 16.23 2.77 26.81
N GLY A 417 16.40 1.85 25.86
CA GLY A 417 17.43 0.81 25.93
C GLY A 417 18.80 1.26 25.38
N GLY A 418 18.84 2.41 24.70
CA GLY A 418 20.05 2.90 24.02
C GLY A 418 20.71 4.08 24.72
N LEU A 419 21.39 4.94 23.94
CA LEU A 419 22.01 6.16 24.44
C LEU A 419 21.03 7.06 25.20
N PRO A 420 21.50 7.86 26.19
CA PRO A 420 20.65 8.85 26.87
C PRO A 420 19.96 9.78 25.88
N LEU A 421 18.65 9.96 26.07
CA LEU A 421 17.86 10.90 25.28
C LEU A 421 17.89 12.25 25.97
N GLU A 422 18.53 13.22 25.31
CA GLU A 422 18.66 14.61 25.76
C GLU A 422 17.69 15.49 24.95
N ASP A 423 17.24 16.59 25.54
CA ASP A 423 16.36 17.57 24.90
C ASP A 423 15.10 16.95 24.27
N LEU A 424 14.43 16.06 25.01
CA LEU A 424 13.19 15.43 24.56
C LEU A 424 12.08 16.48 24.41
N ALA A 425 11.58 16.61 23.20
CA ALA A 425 10.44 17.45 22.86
C ALA A 425 9.30 16.58 22.33
N PHE A 426 8.07 17.00 22.61
CA PHE A 426 6.87 16.33 22.14
C PHE A 426 6.07 17.32 21.28
N VAL A 427 5.86 16.97 20.02
CA VAL A 427 5.09 17.77 19.08
C VAL A 427 3.82 17.00 18.76
N ALA A 428 2.67 17.51 19.17
CA ALA A 428 1.40 16.91 18.79
C ALA A 428 0.88 17.53 17.49
N ARG A 429 0.33 16.70 16.62
CA ARG A 429 -0.35 17.13 15.39
C ARG A 429 -1.67 16.39 15.23
N MET A 430 -2.70 17.12 14.81
CA MET A 430 -3.98 16.55 14.43
C MET A 430 -4.18 16.73 12.92
N ASP A 431 -4.65 15.68 12.27
CA ASP A 431 -5.10 15.69 10.90
C ASP A 431 -6.47 16.37 10.88
N ASN A 432 -6.56 17.51 10.19
CA ASN A 432 -7.81 18.21 10.00
C ASN A 432 -8.41 17.81 8.67
N LYS A 433 -9.47 17.01 8.71
CA LYS A 433 -10.27 16.64 7.54
C LYS A 433 -11.57 17.46 7.56
N PHE A 434 -11.74 18.36 6.59
CA PHE A 434 -13.01 19.07 6.39
C PHE A 434 -13.64 18.58 5.10
N THR A 435 -14.86 18.04 5.17
CA THR A 435 -15.63 17.63 3.99
C THR A 435 -16.84 18.55 3.87
N SER A 436 -16.97 19.22 2.75
CA SER A 436 -18.17 19.97 2.34
C SER A 436 -18.83 19.24 1.19
N VAL A 437 -20.15 19.28 1.10
CA VAL A 437 -20.90 18.70 -0.02
C VAL A 437 -21.55 19.84 -0.79
N TYR A 438 -21.38 19.82 -2.11
CA TYR A 438 -22.05 20.73 -3.03
C TYR A 438 -23.04 19.91 -3.85
N HIS A 439 -24.29 20.35 -3.84
CA HIS A 439 -25.33 19.78 -4.67
C HIS A 439 -25.46 20.62 -5.94
N GLY A 440 -25.52 19.95 -7.08
CA GLY A 440 -25.64 20.60 -8.38
C GLY A 440 -26.38 19.73 -9.37
N GLU A 441 -26.64 20.32 -10.52
CA GLU A 441 -27.25 19.64 -11.65
C GLU A 441 -26.63 20.17 -12.94
N THR A 442 -26.49 19.30 -13.95
CA THR A 442 -25.97 19.71 -15.26
C THR A 442 -26.67 18.97 -16.39
N ALA A 443 -26.78 19.62 -17.54
CA ALA A 443 -27.32 19.05 -18.77
C ALA A 443 -26.19 18.80 -19.78
N ARG A 444 -26.53 18.14 -20.90
CA ARG A 444 -25.57 17.90 -21.98
C ARG A 444 -24.98 19.21 -22.49
N ASP A 445 -23.66 19.25 -22.61
CA ASP A 445 -22.90 20.41 -23.10
C ASP A 445 -23.04 21.67 -22.21
N GLU A 446 -23.52 21.52 -20.97
CA GLU A 446 -23.54 22.56 -19.94
C GLU A 446 -22.53 22.26 -18.83
N ALA A 447 -22.11 23.31 -18.11
CA ALA A 447 -21.15 23.22 -17.03
C ALA A 447 -21.69 23.92 -15.78
N TRP A 448 -21.74 23.19 -14.67
CA TRP A 448 -21.94 23.77 -13.35
C TRP A 448 -20.60 24.28 -12.82
N VAL A 449 -20.55 25.49 -12.28
CA VAL A 449 -19.33 26.08 -11.72
C VAL A 449 -19.53 26.45 -10.26
N GLY A 450 -18.71 25.86 -9.39
CA GLY A 450 -18.63 26.14 -7.96
C GLY A 450 -17.31 26.81 -7.56
N SER A 451 -17.30 27.39 -6.36
CA SER A 451 -16.08 27.95 -5.74
C SER A 451 -15.76 27.22 -4.44
N VAL A 452 -14.50 26.81 -4.28
CA VAL A 452 -13.97 26.10 -3.11
C VAL A 452 -12.85 26.94 -2.49
N SER A 453 -12.96 27.24 -1.20
CA SER A 453 -11.90 27.94 -0.46
C SER A 453 -10.88 26.95 0.10
N VAL A 454 -9.60 27.12 -0.22
CA VAL A 454 -8.49 26.30 0.30
C VAL A 454 -7.59 27.14 1.20
N ALA A 455 -7.41 26.71 2.45
CA ALA A 455 -6.56 27.39 3.43
C ALA A 455 -5.06 27.05 3.26
N ALA A 456 -4.17 27.89 3.78
CA ALA A 456 -2.71 27.74 3.65
C ALA A 456 -2.10 26.52 4.36
N ASN A 457 -2.83 25.87 5.27
CA ASN A 457 -2.37 24.70 6.01
C ASN A 457 -2.90 23.36 5.46
N ILE A 458 -3.53 23.37 4.27
CA ILE A 458 -4.03 22.18 3.59
C ILE A 458 -2.88 21.47 2.87
N SER A 459 -2.60 20.22 3.22
CA SER A 459 -1.62 19.34 2.57
C SER A 459 -2.21 18.51 1.45
N ARG A 460 -3.54 18.33 1.38
CA ARG A 460 -4.21 17.64 0.29
C ARG A 460 -5.67 18.10 0.13
N LEU A 461 -6.15 18.21 -1.10
CA LEU A 461 -7.55 18.45 -1.46
C LEU A 461 -8.05 17.25 -2.28
N SER A 462 -9.24 16.76 -1.98
CA SER A 462 -9.89 15.66 -2.70
C SER A 462 -11.29 16.09 -3.10
N LEU A 463 -11.61 15.97 -4.39
CA LEU A 463 -12.90 16.30 -4.98
C LEU A 463 -13.49 15.00 -5.50
N LYS A 464 -14.59 14.54 -4.91
CA LYS A 464 -15.28 13.33 -5.34
C LYS A 464 -16.66 13.69 -5.85
N LEU A 465 -16.89 13.50 -7.14
CA LEU A 465 -18.18 13.72 -7.79
C LEU A 465 -18.95 12.41 -7.83
N VAL A 466 -20.25 12.43 -7.57
CA VAL A 466 -21.15 11.26 -7.68
C VAL A 466 -22.48 11.71 -8.27
N TRP A 467 -23.01 10.98 -9.25
CA TRP A 467 -24.33 11.24 -9.85
C TRP A 467 -25.19 9.98 -9.90
N ILE A 468 -26.44 10.08 -10.36
CA ILE A 468 -27.43 9.01 -10.21
C ILE A 468 -27.39 8.05 -11.40
N ASP A 469 -27.46 8.58 -12.62
CA ASP A 469 -27.54 7.76 -13.83
C ASP A 469 -26.17 7.24 -14.27
N LYS A 470 -26.04 5.92 -14.38
CA LYS A 470 -24.82 5.26 -14.85
C LYS A 470 -24.61 5.37 -16.36
N GLU A 471 -25.63 5.78 -17.11
CA GLU A 471 -25.53 6.04 -18.55
C GLU A 471 -25.07 7.48 -18.85
N SER A 472 -25.11 8.37 -17.84
CA SER A 472 -24.59 9.73 -17.90
C SER A 472 -23.07 9.74 -17.63
N ASP A 473 -22.34 10.62 -18.31
CA ASP A 473 -20.89 10.87 -18.13
C ASP A 473 -20.68 12.35 -17.79
N LEU A 474 -20.11 12.61 -16.61
CA LEU A 474 -19.83 13.96 -16.10
C LEU A 474 -18.33 14.13 -15.88
N ASP A 475 -17.78 15.24 -16.34
CA ASP A 475 -16.37 15.57 -16.25
C ASP A 475 -16.10 16.59 -15.13
N LEU A 476 -15.02 16.42 -14.37
CA LEU A 476 -14.67 17.27 -13.23
C LEU A 476 -13.34 17.99 -13.44
N ASP A 477 -13.35 19.32 -13.40
CA ASP A 477 -12.15 20.16 -13.49
C ASP A 477 -11.99 21.07 -12.27
N ALA A 478 -10.74 21.29 -11.84
CA ALA A 478 -10.40 22.20 -10.76
C ALA A 478 -9.32 23.21 -11.22
N ILE A 479 -9.66 24.50 -11.13
CA ILE A 479 -8.81 25.62 -11.55
C ILE A 479 -8.27 26.32 -10.31
N GLU A 480 -6.95 26.53 -10.29
CA GLU A 480 -6.21 27.21 -9.23
C GLU A 480 -6.62 28.69 -9.10
N PRO A 481 -6.34 29.33 -7.94
CA PRO A 481 -6.52 30.76 -7.77
C PRO A 481 -5.72 31.62 -8.76
N SER A 482 -4.62 31.09 -9.33
CA SER A 482 -3.84 31.75 -10.39
C SER A 482 -4.56 31.79 -11.74
N GLY A 483 -5.58 30.93 -11.93
CA GLY A 483 -6.27 30.71 -13.20
C GLY A 483 -5.74 29.52 -14.00
N ASP A 484 -4.72 28.81 -13.52
CA ASP A 484 -4.19 27.60 -14.15
C ASP A 484 -5.03 26.37 -13.80
N LEU A 485 -5.05 25.35 -14.67
CA LEU A 485 -5.70 24.07 -14.36
C LEU A 485 -4.89 23.34 -13.28
N GLY A 486 -5.48 23.14 -12.11
CA GLY A 486 -4.85 22.44 -10.99
C GLY A 486 -5.13 20.94 -10.96
N GLY A 487 -6.11 20.46 -11.72
CA GLY A 487 -6.37 19.04 -11.96
C GLY A 487 -7.70 18.77 -12.64
N GLU A 488 -7.85 17.58 -13.23
CA GLU A 488 -9.04 17.12 -13.96
C GLU A 488 -9.28 15.62 -13.75
N SER A 489 -10.53 15.17 -13.86
CA SER A 489 -10.96 13.76 -13.81
C SER A 489 -12.14 13.54 -14.74
N HIS A 490 -11.93 12.76 -15.81
CA HIS A 490 -12.87 12.52 -16.92
C HIS A 490 -13.07 11.01 -17.16
N SER A 491 -13.55 10.28 -16.15
CA SER A 491 -13.71 8.83 -16.19
C SER A 491 -15.04 8.39 -16.78
N SER A 492 -15.00 7.85 -17.99
CA SER A 492 -16.16 7.17 -18.62
C SER A 492 -16.68 5.90 -17.92
N LYS A 493 -16.28 5.59 -16.68
CA LYS A 493 -16.62 4.35 -15.95
C LYS A 493 -17.39 4.63 -14.67
N GLY A 494 -18.68 4.34 -14.71
CA GLY A 494 -19.56 4.37 -13.54
C GLY A 494 -20.26 5.71 -13.41
N ASN A 495 -20.62 6.07 -12.18
CA ASN A 495 -21.35 7.29 -11.87
C ASN A 495 -20.58 8.17 -10.85
N SER A 496 -19.25 8.24 -10.97
CA SER A 496 -18.41 9.02 -10.05
C SER A 496 -17.04 9.39 -10.61
N GLU A 497 -16.56 10.59 -10.27
CA GLU A 497 -15.17 11.04 -10.47
C GLU A 497 -14.43 11.19 -9.13
N LEU A 498 -13.10 11.07 -9.16
CA LEU A 498 -12.23 11.37 -8.02
C LEU A 498 -10.97 12.09 -8.46
N LEU A 499 -10.81 13.33 -8.02
CA LEU A 499 -9.62 14.14 -8.22
C LEU A 499 -8.92 14.37 -6.88
N GLU A 500 -7.63 14.01 -6.78
CA GLU A 500 -6.77 14.29 -5.61
C GLU A 500 -5.63 15.25 -5.98
N ILE A 501 -5.50 16.33 -5.22
CA ILE A 501 -4.50 17.38 -5.40
C ILE A 501 -3.66 17.48 -4.12
N ASN A 502 -2.36 17.22 -4.22
CA ASN A 502 -1.43 17.28 -3.09
C ASN A 502 -0.79 18.67 -3.01
N ASN A 503 -0.66 19.21 -1.79
CA ASN A 503 -0.15 20.55 -1.48
C ASN A 503 -0.79 21.67 -2.34
N PRO A 504 -2.12 21.82 -2.32
CA PRO A 504 -2.81 22.80 -3.15
C PRO A 504 -2.43 24.25 -2.79
N SER A 505 -2.33 25.11 -3.80
CA SER A 505 -2.17 26.56 -3.61
C SER A 505 -3.31 27.14 -2.75
N PRO A 506 -3.02 27.95 -1.71
CA PRO A 506 -4.07 28.59 -0.92
C PRO A 506 -4.84 29.63 -1.72
N GLY A 507 -6.16 29.70 -1.52
CA GLY A 507 -7.02 30.67 -2.18
C GLY A 507 -8.37 30.11 -2.61
N GLN A 508 -9.06 30.85 -3.48
CA GLN A 508 -10.35 30.44 -4.06
C GLN A 508 -10.10 29.64 -5.34
N TRP A 509 -10.43 28.36 -5.30
CA TRP A 509 -10.42 27.45 -6.44
C TRP A 509 -11.79 27.50 -7.13
N LYS A 510 -11.79 27.41 -8.46
CA LYS A 510 -13.03 27.19 -9.22
C LYS A 510 -13.11 25.72 -9.59
N VAL A 511 -14.27 25.11 -9.39
CA VAL A 511 -14.52 23.72 -9.76
C VAL A 511 -15.64 23.70 -10.80
N SER A 512 -15.41 23.03 -11.92
CA SER A 512 -16.36 22.87 -13.01
C SER A 512 -16.82 21.42 -13.08
N VAL A 513 -18.11 21.19 -13.28
CA VAL A 513 -18.69 19.87 -13.56
C VAL A 513 -19.42 19.95 -14.89
N GLU A 514 -18.90 19.29 -15.92
CA GLU A 514 -19.40 19.37 -17.29
C GLU A 514 -20.22 18.13 -17.68
N GLY A 515 -21.37 18.34 -18.31
CA GLY A 515 -22.23 17.26 -18.79
C GLY A 515 -21.77 16.70 -20.14
N TYR A 516 -20.66 15.96 -20.16
CA TYR A 516 -20.06 15.42 -21.39
C TYR A 516 -21.02 14.50 -22.17
N LYS A 517 -21.69 13.58 -21.48
CA LYS A 517 -22.65 12.66 -22.10
C LYS A 517 -23.87 12.46 -21.22
N VAL A 518 -24.79 13.42 -21.24
CA VAL A 518 -26.11 13.31 -20.59
C VAL A 518 -27.21 13.07 -21.66
N PRO A 519 -28.23 12.20 -21.44
CA PRO A 519 -29.34 12.04 -22.39
C PRO A 519 -30.01 13.37 -22.77
N ARG A 520 -30.46 13.51 -24.02
CA ARG A 520 -31.11 14.77 -24.48
C ARG A 520 -32.39 15.03 -23.67
N GLU A 521 -32.61 16.30 -23.32
CA GLU A 521 -33.75 16.78 -22.51
C GLU A 521 -33.77 16.30 -21.05
N ARG A 522 -32.65 15.75 -20.55
CA ARG A 522 -32.49 15.34 -19.16
C ARG A 522 -31.48 16.23 -18.44
N ILE A 523 -31.76 16.48 -17.17
CA ILE A 523 -30.86 17.14 -16.22
C ILE A 523 -30.34 16.06 -15.27
N GLU A 524 -29.02 15.98 -15.10
CA GLU A 524 -28.38 15.01 -14.20
C GLU A 524 -28.00 15.69 -12.87
N PRO A 525 -28.64 15.33 -11.75
CA PRO A 525 -28.25 15.83 -10.44
C PRO A 525 -26.99 15.09 -9.93
N PHE A 526 -26.15 15.81 -9.20
CA PHE A 526 -24.92 15.27 -8.63
C PHE A 526 -24.60 15.84 -7.24
N ASP A 527 -23.79 15.08 -6.50
CA ASP A 527 -23.13 15.48 -5.27
C ASP A 527 -21.61 15.58 -5.50
N LEU A 528 -21.04 16.74 -5.20
CA LEU A 528 -19.60 16.96 -5.17
C LEU A 528 -19.11 17.05 -3.73
N TYR A 529 -18.41 16.01 -3.27
CA TYR A 529 -17.76 15.96 -1.97
C TYR A 529 -16.37 16.58 -2.06
N VAL A 530 -16.18 17.71 -1.38
CA VAL A 530 -14.92 18.44 -1.32
C VAL A 530 -14.27 18.22 0.03
N THR A 531 -13.21 17.44 0.06
CA THR A 531 -12.46 17.07 1.27
C THR A 531 -11.10 17.74 1.29
N SER A 532 -10.86 18.63 2.24
CA SER A 532 -9.54 19.20 2.52
C SER A 532 -8.88 18.50 3.71
N TYR A 533 -7.58 18.23 3.59
CA TYR A 533 -6.73 17.62 4.60
C TYR A 533 -5.66 18.64 4.99
N GLY A 534 -5.65 19.11 6.23
CA GLY A 534 -4.65 20.06 6.74
C GLY A 534 -4.04 19.64 8.08
N GLN A 535 -3.03 20.38 8.52
CA GLN A 535 -2.43 20.20 9.86
C GLN A 535 -2.79 21.39 10.77
N ASP A 536 -3.22 21.09 12.00
CA ASP A 536 -3.61 22.13 12.97
C ASP A 536 -2.43 22.93 13.53
N ALA A 537 -2.60 24.25 13.60
CA ALA A 537 -1.63 25.17 14.21
C ALA A 537 -1.70 25.21 15.75
N LYS A 538 -2.80 24.72 16.34
CA LYS A 538 -2.97 24.51 17.78
C LYS A 538 -3.61 23.13 17.98
N PRO A 539 -2.82 22.09 18.25
CA PRO A 539 -3.37 20.75 18.36
C PRO A 539 -4.34 20.68 19.54
N GLU A 540 -5.46 19.99 19.36
CA GLU A 540 -6.42 19.54 20.39
C GLU A 540 -5.78 18.59 21.43
N LEU A 541 -4.46 18.42 21.37
CA LEU A 541 -3.65 17.52 22.14
C LEU A 541 -2.66 18.32 23.00
N LYS A 542 -2.63 18.01 24.29
CA LYS A 542 -1.58 18.43 25.21
C LYS A 542 -0.72 17.22 25.55
N VAL A 543 0.59 17.33 25.41
CA VAL A 543 1.54 16.25 25.71
C VAL A 543 2.50 16.70 26.79
N GLU A 544 2.64 15.88 27.83
CA GLU A 544 3.56 16.10 28.94
C GLU A 544 4.42 14.85 29.11
N GLY A 545 5.73 15.02 29.23
CA GLY A 545 6.66 13.91 29.38
C GLY A 545 8.01 14.38 29.92
N PRO A 546 8.96 13.45 30.16
CA PRO A 546 10.28 13.80 30.65
C PRO A 546 11.07 14.58 29.60
N ALA A 547 11.76 15.65 30.01
CA ALA A 547 12.65 16.42 29.12
C ALA A 547 13.95 15.68 28.77
N LYS A 548 14.31 14.66 29.57
CA LYS A 548 15.50 13.81 29.39
C LYS A 548 15.19 12.41 29.89
N LEU A 549 15.74 11.39 29.25
CA LEU A 549 15.58 10.01 29.69
C LEU A 549 16.93 9.28 29.65
N ALA A 550 17.44 8.91 30.82
CA ALA A 550 18.71 8.20 30.95
C ALA A 550 18.66 6.84 30.23
N SER A 551 19.83 6.31 29.88
CA SER A 551 19.93 4.96 29.33
C SER A 551 19.45 3.92 30.34
N GLY A 552 18.67 2.94 29.89
CA GLY A 552 18.01 1.92 30.70
C GLY A 552 16.78 2.41 31.48
N ALA A 553 16.45 3.70 31.42
CA ALA A 553 15.33 4.26 32.18
C ALA A 553 13.99 4.12 31.44
N ILE A 554 12.91 4.10 32.22
CA ILE A 554 11.53 4.10 31.74
C ILE A 554 10.87 5.40 32.18
N GLY A 555 10.38 6.17 31.20
CA GLY A 555 9.58 7.38 31.38
C GLY A 555 8.10 7.13 31.11
N SER A 556 7.27 8.07 31.56
CA SER A 556 5.83 8.11 31.24
C SER A 556 5.52 9.40 30.49
N ILE A 557 4.72 9.30 29.44
CA ILE A 557 4.21 10.42 28.66
C ILE A 557 2.70 10.46 28.86
N SER A 558 2.18 11.57 29.32
CA SER A 558 0.75 11.82 29.46
C SER A 558 0.26 12.63 28.27
N VAL A 559 -0.82 12.17 27.67
CA VAL A 559 -1.43 12.77 26.49
C VAL A 559 -2.88 13.07 26.80
N THR A 560 -3.24 14.34 26.73
CA THR A 560 -4.61 14.81 26.93
C THR A 560 -5.19 15.24 25.59
N ALA A 561 -6.24 14.55 25.14
CA ALA A 561 -7.04 14.97 23.99
C ALA A 561 -8.25 15.77 24.47
N ARG A 562 -8.55 16.89 23.82
CA ARG A 562 -9.73 17.72 24.08
C ARG A 562 -10.57 17.83 22.81
N ALA A 563 -11.76 17.26 22.82
CA ALA A 563 -12.70 17.40 21.73
C ALA A 563 -13.11 18.88 21.55
N PRO A 564 -13.27 19.37 20.31
CA PRO A 564 -13.73 20.73 20.06
C PRO A 564 -15.15 20.94 20.62
N PRO A 565 -15.43 22.11 21.21
CA PRO A 565 -16.73 22.38 21.82
C PRO A 565 -17.90 22.53 20.83
N PHE A 566 -17.64 22.58 19.51
CA PHE A 566 -18.66 22.80 18.47
C PHE A 566 -18.51 21.89 17.23
N SER A 567 -17.79 20.78 17.36
CA SER A 567 -17.67 19.78 16.29
C SER A 567 -18.53 18.56 16.62
N GLU A 568 -19.21 17.98 15.64
CA GLU A 568 -20.08 16.80 15.84
C GLU A 568 -19.77 15.70 14.82
N GLY A 569 -19.82 14.43 15.25
CA GLY A 569 -19.78 13.26 14.37
C GLY A 569 -18.44 13.02 13.65
N GLN A 570 -17.38 13.74 14.01
CA GLN A 570 -16.09 13.66 13.32
C GLN A 570 -15.15 12.68 13.99
N GLU A 571 -14.59 11.75 13.20
CA GLU A 571 -13.38 11.03 13.60
C GLU A 571 -12.17 11.96 13.46
N ARG A 572 -11.38 12.05 14.53
CA ARG A 572 -10.19 12.86 14.66
C ARG A 572 -8.98 11.92 14.69
N ARG A 573 -8.05 12.11 13.77
CA ARG A 573 -6.78 11.36 13.71
C ARG A 573 -5.61 12.33 13.87
N GLY A 574 -4.48 11.82 14.33
CA GLY A 574 -3.27 12.61 14.49
C GLY A 574 -2.10 11.76 14.95
N TYR A 575 -1.05 12.42 15.42
CA TYR A 575 0.08 11.75 16.02
C TYR A 575 0.83 12.65 17.00
N ILE A 576 1.57 12.03 17.91
CA ILE A 576 2.60 12.69 18.70
C ILE A 576 3.94 12.33 18.11
N GLU A 577 4.74 13.35 17.83
CA GLU A 577 6.12 13.22 17.40
C GLU A 577 7.04 13.47 18.59
N LEU A 578 7.76 12.43 19.01
CA LEU A 578 8.83 12.51 19.99
C LEU A 578 10.11 12.88 19.26
N VAL A 579 10.68 14.03 19.61
CA VAL A 579 11.92 14.53 19.03
C VAL A 579 13.00 14.58 20.09
N SER A 580 14.16 13.99 19.84
CA SER A 580 15.33 14.09 20.71
C SER A 580 16.59 13.94 19.88
N ASN A 581 17.57 14.82 20.07
CA ASN A 581 18.80 14.86 19.28
C ASN A 581 18.51 14.91 17.76
N ASN A 582 18.69 13.79 17.04
CA ASN A 582 18.43 13.62 15.60
C ASN A 582 17.32 12.58 15.33
N TYR A 583 16.51 12.22 16.33
CA TYR A 583 15.48 11.20 16.22
C TYR A 583 14.09 11.83 16.20
N SER A 584 13.20 11.25 15.41
CA SER A 584 11.77 11.55 15.43
C SER A 584 10.98 10.25 15.44
N ILE A 585 10.10 10.06 16.43
CA ILE A 585 9.21 8.89 16.51
C ILE A 585 7.78 9.37 16.56
N ARG A 586 6.92 8.82 15.70
CA ARG A 586 5.49 9.15 15.68
C ARG A 586 4.65 8.07 16.36
N VAL A 587 3.79 8.50 17.28
CA VAL A 587 2.79 7.67 17.95
C VAL A 587 1.41 8.11 17.45
N PRO A 588 0.70 7.28 16.68
CA PRO A 588 -0.63 7.62 16.15
C PRO A 588 -1.67 7.83 17.26
N ILE A 589 -2.62 8.72 17.01
CA ILE A 589 -3.74 9.06 17.89
C ILE A 589 -5.05 9.02 17.11
N VAL A 590 -6.11 8.50 17.73
CA VAL A 590 -7.48 8.56 17.21
C VAL A 590 -8.52 8.78 18.32
N TYR A 591 -9.57 9.53 18.00
CA TYR A 591 -10.82 9.62 18.77
C TYR A 591 -11.98 10.07 17.90
N THR A 592 -13.21 9.88 18.35
CA THR A 592 -14.42 10.34 17.66
C THR A 592 -15.15 11.35 18.51
N VAL A 593 -15.53 12.48 17.93
CA VAL A 593 -16.41 13.43 18.61
C VAL A 593 -17.85 12.96 18.45
N VAL A 594 -18.54 12.73 19.56
CA VAL A 594 -19.94 12.29 19.57
C VAL A 594 -20.79 13.35 18.86
N GLY A 595 -21.48 12.97 17.79
CA GLY A 595 -22.45 13.83 17.10
C GLY A 595 -23.87 13.66 17.61
N ALA A 596 -24.77 14.53 17.15
CA ALA A 596 -26.19 14.35 17.41
C ALA A 596 -26.73 13.09 16.71
N SER A 597 -27.55 12.31 17.41
CA SER A 597 -28.11 11.07 16.87
C SER A 597 -29.47 10.76 17.47
N ILE A 598 -30.32 10.11 16.69
CA ILE A 598 -31.57 9.53 17.18
C ILE A 598 -31.23 8.20 17.87
N LYS A 599 -31.62 8.05 19.14
CA LYS A 599 -31.39 6.84 19.94
C LYS A 599 -32.53 5.83 19.86
N GLY A 600 -33.71 6.29 19.48
CA GLY A 600 -34.87 5.44 19.34
C GLY A 600 -36.15 6.26 19.21
N VAL A 601 -37.24 5.55 19.01
CA VAL A 601 -38.58 6.11 18.92
C VAL A 601 -39.42 5.47 20.01
N GLU A 602 -40.20 6.29 20.73
CA GLU A 602 -41.10 5.85 21.78
C GLU A 602 -42.35 5.17 21.20
N ALA A 603 -43.13 4.51 22.05
CA ALA A 603 -44.44 4.04 21.64
C ALA A 603 -45.34 5.24 21.27
N ALA A 604 -46.10 5.12 20.18
CA ALA A 604 -47.06 6.13 19.80
C ALA A 604 -48.10 6.34 20.92
N MET A 605 -48.32 7.59 21.28
CA MET A 605 -49.38 8.02 22.18
C MET A 605 -50.59 8.46 21.36
N PHE A 606 -51.78 8.15 21.85
CA PHE A 606 -53.04 8.45 21.18
C PHE A 606 -53.90 9.29 22.11
N ASN A 607 -54.33 10.44 21.62
CA ASN A 607 -55.17 11.37 22.36
C ASN A 607 -56.56 11.40 21.73
N ASP A 608 -57.57 11.12 22.55
CA ASP A 608 -58.99 11.31 22.28
C ASP A 608 -59.44 12.48 23.17
N SER A 609 -59.52 13.65 22.58
CA SER A 609 -59.78 14.93 23.29
C SER A 609 -61.27 15.15 23.52
N ASN A 610 -62.13 14.50 22.73
CA ASN A 610 -63.57 14.67 22.76
C ASN A 610 -64.29 13.50 23.48
N GLU A 611 -63.54 12.48 23.88
CA GLU A 611 -63.97 11.26 24.59
C GLU A 611 -65.02 10.43 23.82
N ASP A 612 -65.04 10.50 22.50
CA ASP A 612 -65.97 9.75 21.65
C ASP A 612 -65.48 8.33 21.28
N GLY A 613 -64.27 7.97 21.72
CA GLY A 613 -63.64 6.69 21.48
C GLY A 613 -62.82 6.61 20.19
N LEU A 614 -62.71 7.72 19.44
CA LEU A 614 -61.86 7.84 18.26
C LEU A 614 -60.62 8.68 18.56
N ILE A 615 -59.54 8.38 17.85
CA ILE A 615 -58.26 9.05 18.09
C ILE A 615 -58.22 10.38 17.31
N ASP A 616 -58.21 11.50 18.02
CA ASP A 616 -58.06 12.84 17.44
C ASP A 616 -56.61 13.14 17.04
N MET A 617 -55.63 12.69 17.82
CA MET A 617 -54.22 12.99 17.57
C MET A 617 -53.30 11.83 17.93
N MET A 618 -52.33 11.56 17.06
CA MET A 618 -51.24 10.63 17.31
C MET A 618 -49.94 11.39 17.54
N THR A 619 -49.23 11.06 18.62
CA THR A 619 -47.92 11.64 18.95
C THR A 619 -46.88 10.55 19.03
N VAL A 620 -45.74 10.74 18.36
CA VAL A 620 -44.59 9.83 18.41
C VAL A 620 -43.37 10.58 18.94
N GLY A 621 -42.85 10.16 20.09
CA GLY A 621 -41.64 10.74 20.68
C GLY A 621 -40.37 10.18 20.05
N VAL A 622 -39.47 11.05 19.59
CA VAL A 622 -38.16 10.67 19.03
C VAL A 622 -37.07 11.05 20.02
N ASN A 623 -36.36 10.05 20.54
CA ASN A 623 -35.28 10.25 21.49
C ASN A 623 -34.02 10.72 20.75
N VAL A 624 -33.58 11.94 21.03
CA VAL A 624 -32.40 12.55 20.42
C VAL A 624 -31.34 12.75 21.49
N GLN A 625 -30.12 12.30 21.21
CA GLN A 625 -28.94 12.67 21.97
C GLN A 625 -28.13 13.67 21.15
N ALA A 626 -27.93 14.87 21.68
CA ALA A 626 -27.13 15.93 21.08
C ALA A 626 -25.85 16.15 21.89
N GLY A 627 -24.71 16.28 21.19
CA GLY A 627 -23.43 16.62 21.80
C GLY A 627 -23.30 18.12 22.09
N VAL A 628 -23.96 18.96 21.29
CA VAL A 628 -24.03 20.41 21.46
C VAL A 628 -25.46 20.83 21.81
N SER A 629 -25.61 21.74 22.78
CA SER A 629 -26.93 22.32 23.09
C SER A 629 -27.43 23.16 21.90
N GLY A 630 -28.57 22.80 21.32
CA GLY A 630 -29.05 23.43 20.09
C GLY A 630 -30.49 23.10 19.76
N ILE A 631 -31.04 23.76 18.74
CA ILE A 631 -32.33 23.37 18.15
C ILE A 631 -32.03 22.26 17.15
N TYR A 632 -32.71 21.13 17.31
CA TYR A 632 -32.66 20.03 16.37
C TYR A 632 -34.05 19.80 15.78
N GLU A 633 -34.10 19.48 14.50
CA GLU A 633 -35.33 19.17 13.79
C GLU A 633 -35.32 17.70 13.36
N VAL A 634 -36.40 16.98 13.64
CA VAL A 634 -36.63 15.65 13.07
C VAL A 634 -37.65 15.78 11.96
N ARG A 635 -37.35 15.19 10.79
CA ARG A 635 -38.26 15.06 9.65
C ARG A 635 -38.44 13.59 9.28
N GLY A 636 -39.61 13.22 8.79
CA GLY A 636 -39.91 11.87 8.32
C GLY A 636 -41.26 11.81 7.62
N SER A 637 -41.76 10.59 7.44
CA SER A 637 -43.09 10.34 6.87
C SER A 637 -43.87 9.31 7.68
N LEU A 638 -45.19 9.46 7.71
CA LEU A 638 -46.10 8.42 8.13
C LEU A 638 -46.69 7.77 6.88
N ASN A 639 -46.65 6.44 6.80
CA ASN A 639 -47.12 5.67 5.66
C ASN A 639 -48.16 4.63 6.10
N ASP A 640 -49.04 4.25 5.18
CA ASP A 640 -49.97 3.14 5.40
C ASP A 640 -49.30 1.77 5.19
N CYS A 641 -50.05 0.68 5.39
CA CYS A 641 -49.50 -0.67 5.30
C CYS A 641 -48.94 -1.04 3.90
N SER A 642 -49.35 -0.31 2.86
CA SER A 642 -48.90 -0.50 1.47
C SER A 642 -47.69 0.36 1.11
N GLY A 643 -47.25 1.24 2.04
CA GLY A 643 -46.15 2.17 1.83
C GLY A 643 -46.56 3.50 1.19
N ARG A 644 -47.87 3.76 1.04
CA ARG A 644 -48.37 5.06 0.57
C ARG A 644 -48.24 6.09 1.69
N MET A 645 -47.67 7.25 1.36
CA MET A 645 -47.50 8.35 2.30
C MET A 645 -48.85 8.93 2.70
N ILE A 646 -49.06 9.04 4.01
CA ILE A 646 -50.24 9.65 4.65
C ILE A 646 -49.92 11.12 4.91
N SER A 647 -48.81 11.38 5.60
CA SER A 647 -48.41 12.71 6.03
C SER A 647 -46.88 12.83 6.17
N GLY A 648 -46.36 14.04 5.95
CA GLY A 648 -44.99 14.41 6.27
C GLY A 648 -44.92 14.87 7.72
N VAL A 649 -44.07 14.24 8.52
CA VAL A 649 -43.94 14.57 9.95
C VAL A 649 -42.67 15.32 10.19
N SER A 650 -42.76 16.51 10.77
CA SER A 650 -41.60 17.22 11.27
C SER A 650 -41.90 17.98 12.54
N ASN A 651 -40.90 18.06 13.42
CA ASN A 651 -40.92 18.98 14.55
C ASN A 651 -39.49 19.31 14.98
N SER A 652 -39.33 20.43 15.68
CA SER A 652 -38.05 20.84 16.25
C SER A 652 -38.16 21.06 17.75
N SER A 653 -37.08 20.81 18.47
CA SER A 653 -36.98 21.15 19.89
C SER A 653 -35.54 21.46 20.26
N ARG A 654 -35.37 22.22 21.34
CA ARG A 654 -34.05 22.45 21.90
C ARG A 654 -33.60 21.23 22.71
N ILE A 655 -32.47 20.64 22.32
CA ILE A 655 -31.88 19.47 22.98
C ILE A 655 -30.58 19.89 23.66
N ASP A 656 -30.40 19.47 24.91
CA ASP A 656 -29.16 19.65 25.69
C ASP A 656 -28.80 18.31 26.32
N GLY A 657 -27.85 17.59 25.71
CA GLY A 657 -27.56 16.20 26.08
C GLY A 657 -28.61 15.23 25.51
N ILE A 658 -29.63 14.89 26.29
CA ILE A 658 -30.70 13.96 25.88
C ILE A 658 -32.04 14.68 25.94
N GLY A 659 -32.85 14.56 24.88
CA GLY A 659 -34.18 15.15 24.83
C GLY A 659 -35.11 14.42 23.87
N LEU A 660 -36.36 14.82 23.89
CA LEU A 660 -37.44 14.22 23.10
C LEU A 660 -37.99 15.24 22.09
N ILE A 661 -38.16 14.82 20.84
CA ILE A 661 -38.87 15.58 19.81
C ILE A 661 -40.15 14.84 19.46
N CYS A 662 -41.30 15.47 19.72
CA CYS A 662 -42.61 14.84 19.49
C CYS A 662 -43.12 15.15 18.07
N LEU A 663 -43.35 14.12 17.27
CA LEU A 663 -44.00 14.22 15.97
C LEU A 663 -45.50 14.03 16.14
N ASN A 664 -46.31 15.02 15.76
CA ASN A 664 -47.76 14.97 15.89
C ASN A 664 -48.41 14.78 14.52
N VAL A 665 -49.41 13.91 14.44
CA VAL A 665 -50.23 13.68 13.25
C VAL A 665 -51.70 13.77 13.63
N ASP A 666 -52.46 14.53 12.86
CA ASP A 666 -53.91 14.67 13.03
C ASP A 666 -54.61 13.35 12.65
N GLY A 667 -55.53 12.91 13.51
CA GLY A 667 -56.35 11.72 13.29
C GLY A 667 -57.22 11.82 12.04
N LYS A 668 -57.70 13.02 11.70
CA LYS A 668 -58.50 13.27 10.48
C LYS A 668 -57.69 12.95 9.23
N GLU A 669 -56.42 13.36 9.20
CA GLU A 669 -55.53 13.12 8.06
C GLU A 669 -55.25 11.63 7.88
N ILE A 670 -55.05 10.90 8.98
CA ILE A 670 -54.87 9.44 8.95
C ILE A 670 -56.15 8.76 8.45
N TRP A 671 -57.32 9.16 8.95
CA TRP A 671 -58.59 8.56 8.57
C TRP A 671 -58.91 8.75 7.08
N LEU A 672 -58.59 9.93 6.54
CA LEU A 672 -58.82 10.29 5.14
C LEU A 672 -57.85 9.59 4.18
N LYS A 673 -56.54 9.66 4.47
CA LYS A 673 -55.49 9.29 3.50
C LYS A 673 -54.98 7.86 3.67
N ALA A 674 -55.11 7.24 4.83
CA ALA A 674 -54.56 5.89 5.03
C ALA A 674 -55.45 4.81 4.41
N GLY A 675 -54.90 4.00 3.50
CA GLY A 675 -55.65 2.93 2.85
C GLY A 675 -55.82 1.68 3.73
N CYS A 676 -54.85 1.42 4.61
CA CYS A 676 -54.82 0.24 5.46
C CYS A 676 -53.90 0.40 6.67
N GLY A 677 -54.18 -0.31 7.76
CA GLY A 677 -53.28 -0.49 8.90
C GLY A 677 -52.57 -1.86 8.87
N PRO A 678 -51.51 -2.05 9.68
CA PRO A 678 -50.93 -1.09 10.62
C PRO A 678 -50.17 0.04 9.92
N LEU A 679 -50.12 1.22 10.56
CA LEU A 679 -49.39 2.38 10.04
C LEU A 679 -47.88 2.21 10.28
N ARG A 680 -47.05 2.86 9.48
CA ARG A 680 -45.60 2.76 9.55
C ARG A 680 -44.93 4.11 9.57
N LEU A 681 -44.06 4.33 10.54
CA LEU A 681 -43.15 5.47 10.52
C LEU A 681 -42.00 5.17 9.56
N GLY A 682 -41.78 6.06 8.60
CA GLY A 682 -40.68 6.00 7.64
C GLY A 682 -39.33 6.34 8.27
N ASP A 683 -38.33 6.53 7.41
CA ASP A 683 -37.02 6.98 7.87
C ASP A 683 -37.11 8.37 8.50
N LEU A 684 -36.48 8.52 9.66
CA LEU A 684 -36.35 9.79 10.36
C LEU A 684 -34.98 10.40 10.05
N LEU A 685 -35.00 11.68 9.72
CA LEU A 685 -33.84 12.51 9.41
C LEU A 685 -33.69 13.57 10.50
N LEU A 686 -32.51 13.69 11.08
CA LEU A 686 -32.18 14.65 12.14
C LEU A 686 -31.32 15.77 11.57
N TYR A 687 -31.77 17.00 11.74
CA TYR A 687 -31.08 18.21 11.31
C TYR A 687 -30.64 19.05 12.51
N ASN A 688 -29.47 19.67 12.41
CA ASN A 688 -28.99 20.63 13.41
C ASN A 688 -29.57 22.04 13.17
N ALA A 689 -29.20 23.01 14.02
CA ALA A 689 -29.68 24.39 13.92
C ALA A 689 -29.22 25.13 12.64
N GLN A 690 -28.21 24.61 11.95
CA GLN A 690 -27.70 25.14 10.68
C GLN A 690 -28.44 24.57 9.47
N GLY A 691 -29.29 23.55 9.68
CA GLY A 691 -30.00 22.84 8.61
C GLY A 691 -29.20 21.68 8.01
N ASP A 692 -28.05 21.31 8.60
CA ASP A 692 -27.26 20.17 8.14
C ASP A 692 -27.87 18.87 8.63
N LEU A 693 -27.90 17.84 7.77
CA LEU A 693 -28.32 16.50 8.14
C LEU A 693 -27.23 15.85 9.02
N VAL A 694 -27.54 15.62 10.29
CA VAL A 694 -26.61 15.06 11.29
C VAL A 694 -26.94 13.63 11.72
N GLY A 695 -28.13 13.11 11.36
CA GLY A 695 -28.49 11.72 11.65
C GLY A 695 -29.61 11.17 10.78
N ARG A 696 -29.62 9.86 10.60
CA ARG A 696 -30.72 9.10 9.99
C ARG A 696 -31.05 7.89 10.85
N PHE A 697 -32.34 7.61 11.03
CA PHE A 697 -32.83 6.49 11.83
C PHE A 697 -33.94 5.79 11.08
N ASN A 698 -33.75 4.50 10.79
CA ASN A 698 -34.81 3.68 10.25
C ASN A 698 -35.72 3.27 11.41
N ALA A 699 -36.85 3.96 11.54
CA ALA A 699 -37.77 3.71 12.64
C ALA A 699 -38.28 2.28 12.62
N SER A 700 -38.55 1.71 11.44
CA SER A 700 -39.13 0.37 11.22
C SER A 700 -40.26 0.00 12.18
N GLN A 701 -40.92 0.99 12.78
CA GLN A 701 -41.88 0.83 13.86
C GLN A 701 -43.28 0.71 13.25
N SER A 702 -43.91 -0.43 13.50
CA SER A 702 -45.31 -0.66 13.22
C SER A 702 -46.16 -0.01 14.30
N ILE A 703 -47.14 0.79 13.90
CA ILE A 703 -48.15 1.37 14.77
C ILE A 703 -49.42 0.56 14.53
N GLU A 704 -49.74 -0.31 15.50
CA GLU A 704 -50.84 -1.28 15.43
C GLU A 704 -52.22 -0.59 15.59
N LYS A 705 -52.53 0.29 14.64
CA LYS A 705 -53.80 1.01 14.53
C LYS A 705 -54.33 0.95 13.11
N GLN A 706 -55.64 0.75 13.01
CA GLN A 706 -56.37 0.82 11.75
C GLN A 706 -56.83 2.25 11.47
N PRO A 707 -56.90 2.70 10.21
CA PRO A 707 -57.34 4.06 9.85
C PRO A 707 -58.71 4.43 10.43
N ARG A 708 -59.61 3.46 10.57
CA ARG A 708 -60.97 3.68 11.10
C ARG A 708 -61.05 3.83 12.62
N GLU A 709 -59.94 3.67 13.34
CA GLU A 709 -59.85 3.99 14.77
C GLU A 709 -59.56 5.48 15.03
N PHE A 710 -59.28 6.25 13.98
CA PHE A 710 -59.04 7.68 14.06
C PHE A 710 -60.31 8.49 13.80
N GLN A 711 -60.32 9.72 14.29
CA GLN A 711 -61.44 10.65 14.13
C GLN A 711 -61.65 10.99 12.64
N PRO A 712 -62.83 10.73 12.03
CA PRO A 712 -63.14 11.26 10.72
C PRO A 712 -63.30 12.79 10.79
N PRO A 713 -63.05 13.49 9.67
CA PRO A 713 -63.47 14.88 9.55
C PRO A 713 -64.99 15.02 9.64
N ALA A 714 -65.46 16.21 10.00
CA ALA A 714 -66.88 16.50 10.21
C ALA A 714 -67.74 16.30 8.95
N ALA A 715 -67.14 16.48 7.78
CA ALA A 715 -67.69 16.08 6.48
C ALA A 715 -66.55 15.79 5.50
N TYR A 716 -66.75 14.87 4.54
CA TYR A 716 -65.74 14.50 3.55
C TYR A 716 -66.36 14.03 2.23
N PHE A 717 -65.57 13.99 1.16
CA PHE A 717 -65.99 13.49 -0.14
C PHE A 717 -65.91 11.97 -0.18
N ASN A 718 -67.00 11.30 -0.54
CA ASN A 718 -67.06 9.83 -0.48
C ASN A 718 -66.52 9.12 -1.74
N GLY A 719 -65.92 9.87 -2.66
CA GLY A 719 -65.37 9.36 -3.93
C GLY A 719 -66.42 9.09 -5.02
N SER A 720 -67.71 9.34 -4.77
CA SER A 720 -68.76 9.23 -5.80
C SER A 720 -68.80 10.49 -6.66
N PHE A 721 -68.38 10.35 -7.92
CA PHE A 721 -68.48 11.40 -8.93
C PHE A 721 -69.37 10.94 -10.08
N GLN A 722 -70.44 11.68 -10.35
CA GLN A 722 -71.34 11.41 -11.46
C GLN A 722 -71.29 12.54 -12.49
N ASN A 723 -71.01 12.21 -13.74
CA ASN A 723 -71.13 13.19 -14.82
C ASN A 723 -72.62 13.52 -15.06
N LEU A 724 -73.01 14.75 -14.79
CA LEU A 724 -74.36 15.29 -14.98
C LEU A 724 -74.37 16.42 -16.03
N SER A 725 -73.30 16.52 -16.83
CA SER A 725 -73.14 17.55 -17.85
C SER A 725 -74.23 17.44 -18.92
N GLN A 726 -74.70 18.59 -19.39
CA GLN A 726 -75.78 18.66 -20.38
C GLN A 726 -75.25 19.11 -21.73
N THR A 727 -75.74 18.51 -22.80
CA THR A 727 -75.44 18.91 -24.17
C THR A 727 -76.67 19.49 -24.86
N ARG A 728 -76.45 20.49 -25.73
CA ARG A 728 -77.48 21.08 -26.58
C ARG A 728 -76.95 21.10 -28.01
N ARG A 729 -77.65 20.40 -28.93
CA ARG A 729 -77.23 20.22 -30.34
C ARG A 729 -75.82 19.61 -30.51
N GLY A 730 -75.43 18.71 -29.60
CA GLY A 730 -74.13 18.01 -29.65
C GLY A 730 -72.98 18.72 -28.94
N ALA A 731 -73.12 20.00 -28.62
CA ALA A 731 -72.14 20.77 -27.84
C ALA A 731 -72.48 20.78 -26.34
N VAL A 732 -71.46 20.81 -25.47
CA VAL A 732 -71.63 20.97 -24.02
C VAL A 732 -72.25 22.34 -23.72
N SER A 733 -73.44 22.32 -23.12
CA SER A 733 -74.16 23.52 -22.66
C SER A 733 -73.99 23.80 -21.18
N MET A 734 -73.48 22.83 -20.42
CA MET A 734 -73.22 22.95 -18.98
C MET A 734 -72.36 21.77 -18.53
N VAL A 735 -71.32 22.06 -17.74
CA VAL A 735 -70.55 21.02 -17.05
C VAL A 735 -71.10 20.90 -15.63
N ALA A 736 -71.54 19.70 -15.26
CA ALA A 736 -72.04 19.45 -13.93
C ALA A 736 -71.55 18.10 -13.42
N VAL A 737 -71.09 18.09 -12.18
CA VAL A 737 -70.58 16.89 -11.50
C VAL A 737 -71.40 16.69 -10.23
N GLY A 738 -72.05 15.54 -10.11
CA GLY A 738 -72.62 15.08 -8.86
C GLY A 738 -71.49 14.59 -7.96
N VAL A 739 -71.20 15.35 -6.91
CA VAL A 739 -70.18 15.07 -5.90
C VAL A 739 -70.86 14.49 -4.67
N GLY A 740 -70.50 13.26 -4.30
CA GLY A 740 -70.97 12.62 -3.09
C GLY A 740 -70.22 13.15 -1.86
N ILE A 741 -70.98 13.58 -0.86
CA ILE A 741 -70.46 14.09 0.43
C ILE A 741 -71.05 13.21 1.54
N ASN A 742 -70.25 12.82 2.53
CA ASN A 742 -70.77 12.25 3.75
C ASN A 742 -70.51 13.21 4.91
N ALA A 743 -71.56 13.63 5.60
CA ALA A 743 -71.48 14.50 6.78
C ALA A 743 -71.59 13.65 8.05
N VAL A 744 -70.54 13.65 8.86
CA VAL A 744 -70.49 12.99 10.17
C VAL A 744 -71.14 13.88 11.23
N LYS A 745 -70.99 15.19 11.11
CA LYS A 745 -71.60 16.20 12.00
C LYS A 745 -72.50 17.12 11.21
N ALA A 746 -73.70 17.37 11.72
CA ALA A 746 -74.59 18.36 11.12
C ALA A 746 -73.99 19.76 11.26
N GLY A 747 -74.07 20.57 10.21
CA GLY A 747 -73.47 21.91 10.22
C GLY A 747 -73.52 22.61 8.88
N ARG A 748 -73.03 23.84 8.87
CA ARG A 748 -72.92 24.67 7.67
C ARG A 748 -71.53 24.54 7.07
N TYR A 749 -71.45 24.05 5.83
CA TYR A 749 -70.21 23.77 5.13
C TYR A 749 -70.09 24.61 3.85
N LEU A 750 -68.89 25.10 3.55
CA LEU A 750 -68.53 25.71 2.28
C LEU A 750 -67.86 24.65 1.41
N ILE A 751 -68.40 24.42 0.21
CA ILE A 751 -67.76 23.56 -0.79
C ILE A 751 -67.27 24.45 -1.92
N SER A 752 -65.98 24.36 -2.20
CA SER A 752 -65.28 25.10 -3.24
C SER A 752 -64.66 24.13 -4.23
N ALA A 753 -64.66 24.46 -5.52
CA ALA A 753 -64.03 23.65 -6.55
C ALA A 753 -63.61 24.50 -7.75
N ARG A 754 -62.55 24.09 -8.43
CA ARG A 754 -62.11 24.70 -9.69
C ARG A 754 -62.30 23.72 -10.84
N LEU A 755 -62.75 24.24 -11.97
CA LEU A 755 -62.78 23.50 -13.23
C LEU A 755 -61.60 24.00 -14.08
N GLN A 756 -60.65 23.12 -14.36
CA GLN A 756 -59.40 23.45 -15.04
C GLN A 756 -59.20 22.60 -16.29
N GLU A 757 -58.43 23.12 -17.26
CA GLU A 757 -57.87 22.34 -18.37
C GLU A 757 -56.69 21.47 -17.89
N GLU A 758 -56.22 20.58 -18.76
CA GLU A 758 -55.04 19.75 -18.47
C GLU A 758 -53.78 20.59 -18.15
N SER A 759 -53.64 21.77 -18.78
CA SER A 759 -52.58 22.76 -18.52
C SER A 759 -52.63 23.40 -17.14
N GLY A 760 -53.73 23.25 -16.39
CA GLY A 760 -54.00 23.96 -15.14
C GLY A 760 -54.72 25.30 -15.32
N ASP A 761 -55.05 25.69 -16.56
CA ASP A 761 -55.80 26.92 -16.83
C ASP A 761 -57.23 26.83 -16.28
N GLU A 762 -57.64 27.83 -15.50
CA GLU A 762 -58.96 27.85 -14.86
C GLU A 762 -60.07 28.29 -15.85
N VAL A 763 -61.08 27.42 -15.97
CA VAL A 763 -62.25 27.61 -16.82
C VAL A 763 -63.47 28.07 -16.00
N GLY A 764 -63.53 27.69 -14.72
CA GLY A 764 -64.58 28.14 -13.81
C GLY A 764 -64.30 27.81 -12.35
N VAL A 765 -64.98 28.54 -11.46
CA VAL A 765 -64.95 28.33 -10.02
C VAL A 765 -66.37 28.08 -9.52
N PHE A 766 -66.48 27.19 -8.57
CA PHE A 766 -67.71 26.89 -7.86
C PHE A 766 -67.48 27.13 -6.37
N ASP A 767 -68.37 27.89 -5.75
CA ASP A 767 -68.43 28.07 -4.31
C ASP A 767 -69.89 27.97 -3.88
N ARG A 768 -70.19 27.06 -2.95
CA ARG A 768 -71.53 26.94 -2.37
C ARG A 768 -71.46 26.61 -0.89
N THR A 769 -72.13 27.43 -0.09
CA THR A 769 -72.41 27.11 1.31
C THR A 769 -73.74 26.36 1.42
N MET A 770 -73.76 25.27 2.19
CA MET A 770 -74.98 24.53 2.47
C MET A 770 -75.00 23.97 3.89
N ASP A 771 -76.20 23.76 4.42
CA ASP A 771 -76.40 23.04 5.67
C ASP A 771 -76.53 21.55 5.37
N LEU A 772 -75.62 20.74 5.94
CA LEU A 772 -75.63 19.30 5.83
C LEU A 772 -76.14 18.68 7.13
N GLU A 773 -77.10 17.76 7.03
CA GLU A 773 -77.49 16.87 8.12
C GLU A 773 -76.56 15.64 8.17
N VAL A 774 -76.55 14.88 9.26
CA VAL A 774 -75.72 13.66 9.34
C VAL A 774 -76.16 12.65 8.28
N GLY A 775 -75.22 12.17 7.45
CA GLY A 775 -75.44 11.15 6.43
C GLY A 775 -74.90 11.50 5.04
N ASN A 776 -75.30 10.70 4.05
CA ASN A 776 -74.87 10.85 2.66
C ASN A 776 -75.69 11.90 1.91
N HIS A 777 -74.98 12.80 1.23
CA HIS A 777 -75.53 13.86 0.39
C HIS A 777 -74.91 13.78 -1.01
N SER A 778 -75.62 14.34 -1.99
CA SER A 778 -75.11 14.53 -3.34
C SER A 778 -75.23 15.99 -3.70
N LEU A 779 -74.09 16.65 -3.89
CA LEU A 779 -74.01 18.03 -4.35
C LEU A 779 -73.82 18.05 -5.86
N MET A 780 -74.67 18.79 -6.56
CA MET A 780 -74.42 19.10 -7.96
C MET A 780 -73.52 20.35 -8.06
N VAL A 781 -72.27 20.13 -8.42
CA VAL A 781 -71.28 21.17 -8.72
C VAL A 781 -71.47 21.57 -10.18
N GLU A 782 -71.88 22.81 -10.43
CA GLU A 782 -72.30 23.28 -11.76
C GLU A 782 -71.47 24.47 -12.25
N PHE A 783 -71.00 24.37 -13.50
CA PHE A 783 -70.26 25.43 -14.19
C PHE A 783 -71.00 25.81 -15.48
N ASN A 784 -71.35 27.09 -15.59
CA ASN A 784 -72.17 27.60 -16.68
C ASN A 784 -71.33 27.96 -17.91
N ALA A 785 -71.85 27.69 -19.11
CA ALA A 785 -71.12 27.71 -20.38
C ALA A 785 -70.69 29.08 -20.93
N LYS A 786 -70.82 30.17 -20.17
CA LYS A 786 -70.42 31.50 -20.66
C LYS A 786 -68.92 31.61 -20.98
N ASN A 787 -68.09 30.73 -20.41
CA ASN A 787 -66.64 30.71 -20.64
C ASN A 787 -66.18 29.57 -21.58
N PHE A 788 -67.06 28.65 -22.00
CA PHE A 788 -66.65 27.45 -22.74
C PHE A 788 -66.48 27.67 -24.25
N GLY A 789 -67.03 28.76 -24.82
CA GLY A 789 -66.95 29.04 -26.26
C GLY A 789 -65.55 29.42 -26.78
N ARG A 790 -64.51 29.32 -25.94
CA ARG A 790 -63.10 29.53 -26.30
C ARG A 790 -62.28 28.24 -26.23
N LEU A 791 -62.90 27.14 -25.82
CA LEU A 791 -62.25 25.83 -25.72
C LEU A 791 -62.33 25.12 -27.07
N ASP A 792 -61.26 24.42 -27.43
CA ASP A 792 -61.22 23.61 -28.63
C ASP A 792 -62.01 22.29 -28.45
N ASP A 793 -62.57 21.79 -29.54
CA ASP A 793 -63.19 20.46 -29.55
C ASP A 793 -62.16 19.38 -29.19
N GLY A 794 -62.48 18.56 -28.18
CA GLY A 794 -61.57 17.54 -27.63
C GLY A 794 -60.93 17.92 -26.30
N THR A 795 -61.06 19.17 -25.83
CA THR A 795 -60.53 19.58 -24.53
C THR A 795 -61.14 18.75 -23.39
N ARG A 796 -60.26 18.28 -22.49
CA ARG A 796 -60.62 17.59 -21.25
C ARG A 796 -60.60 18.58 -20.11
N LEU A 797 -61.69 18.62 -19.35
CA LEU A 797 -61.79 19.41 -18.12
C LEU A 797 -61.70 18.52 -16.89
N PHE A 798 -61.01 19.04 -15.89
CA PHE A 798 -60.75 18.42 -14.60
C PHE A 798 -61.40 19.26 -13.50
N LEU A 799 -62.10 18.58 -12.59
CA LEU A 799 -62.52 19.17 -11.33
C LEU A 799 -61.35 19.03 -10.36
N ARG A 800 -60.70 20.14 -10.05
CA ARG A 800 -59.53 20.24 -9.19
C ARG A 800 -59.78 21.14 -7.99
N ASP A 801 -58.93 21.03 -6.98
CA ASP A 801 -59.00 21.83 -5.74
C ASP A 801 -60.42 21.77 -5.13
N LEU A 802 -60.98 20.56 -5.07
CA LEU A 802 -62.30 20.33 -4.50
C LEU A 802 -62.15 20.27 -2.98
N VAL A 803 -62.62 21.30 -2.29
CA VAL A 803 -62.44 21.48 -0.85
C VAL A 803 -63.79 21.59 -0.16
N ILE A 804 -63.95 20.94 0.99
CA ILE A 804 -65.07 21.17 1.92
C ILE A 804 -64.54 21.76 3.22
N MET A 805 -65.08 22.91 3.62
CA MET A 805 -64.64 23.71 4.76
C MET A 805 -65.77 23.96 5.76
N GLN A 806 -65.42 24.08 7.04
CA GLN A 806 -66.30 24.52 8.12
C GLN A 806 -65.58 25.58 8.96
N GLU A 807 -66.15 26.77 9.11
CA GLU A 807 -65.59 27.87 9.93
C GLU A 807 -64.09 28.14 9.63
N ASP A 808 -63.73 28.18 8.35
CA ASP A 808 -62.36 28.39 7.82
C ASP A 808 -61.37 27.22 8.02
N GLU A 809 -61.81 26.09 8.58
CA GLU A 809 -61.04 24.84 8.66
C GLU A 809 -61.39 23.92 7.48
N VAL A 810 -60.37 23.40 6.78
CA VAL A 810 -60.54 22.39 5.71
C VAL A 810 -60.86 21.04 6.34
N MET A 811 -62.03 20.49 5.99
CA MET A 811 -62.47 19.17 6.47
C MET A 811 -61.95 18.05 5.56
N ASP A 812 -61.98 18.25 4.25
CA ASP A 812 -61.44 17.33 3.24
C ASP A 812 -61.10 18.09 1.96
N GLU A 813 -60.12 17.59 1.21
CA GLU A 813 -59.62 18.20 -0.02
C GLU A 813 -59.18 17.13 -1.02
N LEU A 814 -59.55 17.32 -2.28
CA LEU A 814 -59.11 16.50 -3.40
C LEU A 814 -58.48 17.40 -4.46
N GLU A 815 -57.16 17.26 -4.65
CA GLU A 815 -56.41 18.01 -5.67
C GLU A 815 -56.97 17.77 -7.08
N GLU A 816 -57.29 16.52 -7.44
CA GLU A 816 -57.97 16.16 -8.68
C GLU A 816 -59.11 15.18 -8.40
N ALA A 817 -60.34 15.69 -8.39
CA ALA A 817 -61.52 14.96 -7.97
C ALA A 817 -62.20 14.19 -9.13
N TRP A 818 -62.23 14.76 -10.33
CA TRP A 818 -62.95 14.18 -11.46
C TRP A 818 -62.42 14.69 -12.81
N SER A 819 -62.55 13.89 -13.87
CA SER A 819 -62.27 14.32 -15.25
C SER A 819 -63.42 14.01 -16.19
N SER A 820 -63.64 14.91 -17.16
CA SER A 820 -64.77 14.86 -18.09
C SER A 820 -64.60 13.91 -19.27
N GLY A 821 -63.37 13.44 -19.52
CA GLY A 821 -63.02 12.89 -20.84
C GLY A 821 -63.06 13.98 -21.92
N GLU A 822 -63.00 13.58 -23.19
CA GLU A 822 -63.03 14.52 -24.31
C GLU A 822 -64.44 15.10 -24.50
N MET A 823 -64.54 16.43 -24.57
CA MET A 823 -65.81 17.15 -24.75
C MET A 823 -65.84 17.95 -26.05
N ILE A 824 -67.04 18.16 -26.58
CA ILE A 824 -67.29 18.95 -27.80
C ILE A 824 -67.87 20.30 -27.36
N PHE A 825 -67.19 21.39 -27.68
CA PHE A 825 -67.56 22.75 -27.34
C PHE A 825 -67.95 23.47 -28.63
N GLY A 826 -69.27 23.55 -28.89
CA GLY A 826 -69.78 24.19 -30.09
C GLY A 826 -69.33 25.65 -30.16
N GLY A 827 -68.50 25.97 -31.16
CA GLY A 827 -67.97 27.30 -31.43
C GLY A 827 -69.03 28.36 -31.74
#